data_AF-A0A661XTK5-F1
#
_entry.id   AF-A0A661XTK5-F1
#
_cell.length_a   1.000
_cell.length_b   1.000
_cell.length_c   1.000
_cell.angle_alpha   90.00
_cell.angle_beta   90.00
_cell.angle_gamma   90.00
#
_symmetry.space_group_name_H-M   'P 1'
#
loop_
_entity.id
_entity.type
_entity.pdbx_description
1 polymer ?
#
loop_
_entity_poly.entity_id
_entity_poly.type
_entity_poly.pdbx_seq_one_letter_code
_entity_poly.pdbx_strand_id
1 'polypeptide(L)'
;DDPDFFVMPEIGTEIAKIEDKGLTPEEEAELKEELFREFGVKSERIHTMNQLLKAYTLFEKDDQYVVMENKVLIVDEQTGRIMDGRRYSDGLHQAIEAKENVKIEAVTQTFATITLQNYFRMYRKLAGMTGTAVTEAGELWEIYKLDVVEIPTNRPVVRFDHNDKIYKTKREKHNAVIEEVTELSNAGRPVLIGTTSVEISELLSRMLGMRNVPHNVLNAKLHKKEADIVAEAGDAGIVTIATNMAGRGTDIKLSDAVIKAGGLAIGGTGRHDARRGDRQLRGRSARQGDPGSSQFYVSLEDNLMRLFGSERIAKMMDRMGLKEGEVIQHSMISKSIERAQKKVEENNFGIRKRLLEYDDVMNAQREVVYKRRYHALFGERLRVDIANMIYDTAEVITEGNKDAQDFKNFEFELIRYFSMSSPVSATEFGNMGVQEIAGILYKSAYKHYQDKMIRNADMAFPVIKNVYETQKDKYKRILVPFTDGVKTLNVATDLEKAYETKGKQLVTDFEKNITLAIIDDSWKTHLRKMDELKQSVQLAVHEQKDPLLIYKFEAFELFKDMIEKVNKEVISFLFKGELPQENQQQIREAQQTRPKEKLNEQKEDIQNLDERAAVSRAAGNTQPQQQQITETIVREQPKIGRNEKVTIKHVMSGENKTLKYKQAIPLITKGEWVLTDQD
;
A
#
# COMPACT_ATOMS: atom_id res chain seq x y z
N ASP A 1 19.84 0.04 -38.44
CA ASP A 1 19.48 1.30 -39.12
C ASP A 1 18.07 1.22 -39.67
N ASP A 2 17.10 1.17 -38.77
CA ASP A 2 15.67 1.29 -39.11
C ASP A 2 15.22 2.69 -38.68
N PRO A 3 14.83 3.58 -39.60
CA PRO A 3 14.39 4.93 -39.27
C PRO A 3 13.07 4.96 -38.49
N ASP A 4 12.25 3.91 -38.57
CA ASP A 4 10.95 3.81 -37.90
C ASP A 4 11.03 3.06 -36.56
N PHE A 5 12.25 2.80 -36.09
CA PHE A 5 12.52 1.97 -34.91
C PHE A 5 11.91 2.51 -33.60
N PHE A 6 11.66 3.82 -33.51
CA PHE A 6 10.97 4.49 -32.39
C PHE A 6 9.69 5.21 -32.82
N VAL A 7 9.29 5.10 -34.08
CA VAL A 7 8.11 5.80 -34.61
C VAL A 7 6.88 4.95 -34.30
N MET A 8 6.00 5.48 -33.44
CA MET A 8 4.74 4.85 -33.10
C MET A 8 3.76 4.97 -34.27
N PRO A 9 3.15 3.85 -34.72
CA PRO A 9 2.09 3.93 -35.71
C PRO A 9 0.84 4.57 -35.09
N GLU A 10 0.18 5.44 -35.85
CA GLU A 10 -1.13 5.96 -35.47
C GLU A 10 -2.17 4.86 -35.64
N ILE A 11 -2.55 4.21 -34.53
CA ILE A 11 -3.45 3.04 -34.55
C ILE A 11 -4.73 3.34 -35.35
N GLY A 12 -5.37 4.50 -35.11
CA GLY A 12 -6.62 4.85 -35.81
C GLY A 12 -6.46 4.98 -37.32
N THR A 13 -5.35 5.58 -37.77
CA THR A 13 -5.06 5.80 -39.19
C THR A 13 -4.68 4.48 -39.88
N GLU A 14 -3.93 3.61 -39.21
CA GLU A 14 -3.54 2.30 -39.75
C GLU A 14 -4.70 1.30 -39.73
N ILE A 15 -5.57 1.33 -38.72
CA ILE A 15 -6.81 0.53 -38.71
C ILE A 15 -7.72 0.93 -39.86
N ALA A 16 -7.94 2.23 -40.08
CA ALA A 16 -8.76 2.69 -41.21
C ALA A 16 -8.19 2.23 -42.56
N LYS A 17 -6.86 2.21 -42.72
CA LYS A 17 -6.19 1.65 -43.91
C LYS A 17 -6.35 0.13 -44.04
N ILE A 18 -6.48 -0.60 -42.94
CA ILE A 18 -6.72 -2.04 -42.95
C ILE A 18 -8.18 -2.32 -43.34
N GLU A 19 -9.13 -1.56 -42.78
CA GLU A 19 -10.56 -1.65 -43.07
C GLU A 19 -10.88 -1.24 -44.52
N ASP A 20 -10.22 -0.22 -45.06
CA ASP A 20 -10.37 0.24 -46.45
C ASP A 20 -9.89 -0.78 -47.51
N LYS A 21 -9.16 -1.83 -47.11
CA LYS A 21 -8.71 -2.90 -48.03
C LYS A 21 -9.81 -3.88 -48.40
N GLY A 22 -10.95 -3.87 -47.69
CA GLY A 22 -12.10 -4.75 -47.97
C GLY A 22 -11.75 -6.25 -47.90
N LEU A 23 -10.88 -6.62 -46.97
CA LEU A 23 -10.41 -7.99 -46.77
C LEU A 23 -11.48 -8.86 -46.09
N THR A 24 -11.23 -10.18 -46.04
CA THR A 24 -12.08 -11.06 -45.23
C THR A 24 -11.93 -10.73 -43.73
N PRO A 25 -12.96 -10.95 -42.90
CA PRO A 25 -12.88 -10.65 -41.46
C PRO A 25 -11.72 -11.34 -40.74
N GLU A 26 -11.31 -12.52 -41.20
CA GLU A 26 -10.18 -13.29 -40.65
C GLU A 26 -8.82 -12.62 -40.98
N GLU A 27 -8.61 -12.22 -42.24
CA GLU A 27 -7.37 -11.54 -42.67
C GLU A 27 -7.28 -10.12 -42.09
N GLU A 28 -8.42 -9.44 -41.92
CA GLU A 28 -8.48 -8.13 -41.28
C GLU A 28 -8.10 -8.23 -39.79
N ALA A 29 -8.59 -9.25 -39.10
CA ALA A 29 -8.25 -9.51 -37.70
C ALA A 29 -6.75 -9.84 -37.54
N GLU A 30 -6.17 -10.64 -38.44
CA GLU A 30 -4.75 -10.99 -38.39
C GLU A 30 -3.84 -9.77 -38.60
N LEU A 31 -4.18 -8.88 -39.56
CA LEU A 31 -3.45 -7.63 -39.79
C LEU A 31 -3.61 -6.64 -38.62
N LYS A 32 -4.80 -6.56 -38.01
CA LYS A 32 -5.02 -5.76 -36.80
C LYS A 32 -4.19 -6.31 -35.64
N GLU A 33 -4.17 -7.63 -35.44
CA GLU A 33 -3.38 -8.28 -34.40
C GLU A 33 -1.87 -8.04 -34.59
N GLU A 34 -1.37 -8.12 -35.82
CA GLU A 34 0.02 -7.80 -36.14
C GLU A 34 0.36 -6.32 -35.89
N LEU A 35 -0.52 -5.39 -36.26
CA LEU A 35 -0.39 -3.97 -35.95
C LEU A 35 -0.34 -3.71 -34.44
N PHE A 36 -1.25 -4.33 -33.67
CA PHE A 36 -1.25 -4.21 -32.20
C PHE A 36 0.00 -4.82 -31.57
N ARG A 37 0.51 -5.94 -32.11
CA ARG A 37 1.77 -6.56 -31.67
C ARG A 37 2.94 -5.63 -31.93
N GLU A 38 3.04 -5.04 -33.11
CA GLU A 38 4.11 -4.08 -33.46
C GLU A 38 4.04 -2.84 -32.58
N PHE A 39 2.83 -2.28 -32.39
CA PHE A 39 2.59 -1.17 -31.48
C PHE A 39 3.03 -1.51 -30.05
N GLY A 40 2.69 -2.70 -29.54
CA GLY A 40 3.09 -3.18 -28.23
C GLY A 40 4.62 -3.23 -28.06
N VAL A 41 5.33 -3.81 -29.03
CA VAL A 41 6.80 -3.90 -29.01
C VAL A 41 7.44 -2.50 -29.06
N LYS A 42 6.95 -1.60 -29.92
CA LYS A 42 7.45 -0.23 -30.03
C LYS A 42 7.16 0.58 -28.76
N SER A 43 5.97 0.43 -28.18
CA SER A 43 5.57 1.07 -26.93
C SER A 43 6.45 0.61 -25.76
N GLU A 44 6.66 -0.70 -25.59
CA GLU A 44 7.54 -1.26 -24.55
C GLU A 44 8.99 -0.77 -24.70
N ARG A 45 9.44 -0.61 -25.94
CA ARG A 45 10.78 -0.08 -26.24
C ARG A 45 10.90 1.41 -25.86
N ILE A 46 9.92 2.23 -26.23
CA ILE A 46 9.87 3.65 -25.85
C ILE A 46 9.81 3.78 -24.33
N HIS A 47 9.01 2.94 -23.68
CA HIS A 47 8.93 2.85 -22.23
C HIS A 47 10.29 2.56 -21.61
N THR A 48 10.98 1.52 -22.09
CA THR A 48 12.33 1.14 -21.63
C THR A 48 13.32 2.29 -21.82
N MET A 49 13.27 2.97 -22.97
CA MET A 49 14.11 4.14 -23.24
C MET A 49 13.83 5.29 -22.27
N ASN A 50 12.55 5.59 -22.01
CA ASN A 50 12.16 6.61 -21.05
C ASN A 50 12.62 6.27 -19.63
N GLN A 51 12.51 5.02 -19.20
CA GLN A 51 13.01 4.59 -17.89
C GLN A 51 14.54 4.67 -17.81
N LEU A 52 15.26 4.34 -18.88
CA LEU A 52 16.70 4.54 -18.96
C LEU A 52 17.06 6.02 -18.88
N LEU A 53 16.45 6.88 -19.70
CA LEU A 53 16.65 8.32 -19.65
C LEU A 53 16.37 8.88 -18.25
N LYS A 54 15.28 8.45 -17.63
CA LYS A 54 14.92 8.80 -16.25
C LYS A 54 15.98 8.34 -15.25
N ALA A 55 16.44 7.09 -15.35
CA ALA A 55 17.52 6.56 -14.52
C ALA A 55 18.83 7.35 -14.69
N TYR A 56 19.17 7.78 -15.91
CA TYR A 56 20.38 8.56 -16.18
C TYR A 56 20.29 10.03 -15.74
N THR A 57 19.10 10.64 -15.83
CA THR A 57 18.94 12.09 -15.64
C THR A 57 18.36 12.50 -14.29
N LEU A 58 17.54 11.66 -13.66
CA LEU A 58 16.82 11.99 -12.42
C LEU A 58 17.29 11.19 -11.20
N PHE A 59 18.07 10.11 -11.40
CA PHE A 59 18.50 9.22 -10.32
C PHE A 59 20.03 9.17 -10.25
N GLU A 60 20.58 9.77 -9.21
CA GLU A 60 22.00 9.80 -8.92
C GLU A 60 22.37 8.73 -7.89
N LYS A 61 23.57 8.17 -8.08
CA LYS A 61 24.16 7.21 -7.17
C LYS A 61 24.58 7.94 -5.88
N ASP A 62 24.39 7.27 -4.75
CA ASP A 62 24.66 7.76 -3.40
C ASP A 62 23.71 8.87 -2.91
N ASP A 63 22.68 9.21 -3.70
CA ASP A 63 21.57 10.08 -3.30
C ASP A 63 20.25 9.30 -3.25
N GLN A 64 19.68 8.94 -4.41
CA GLN A 64 18.42 8.20 -4.47
C GLN A 64 18.61 6.68 -4.27
N TYR A 65 19.79 6.14 -4.58
CA TYR A 65 20.11 4.72 -4.41
C TYR A 65 21.60 4.48 -4.20
N VAL A 66 21.96 3.30 -3.69
CA VAL A 66 23.35 2.83 -3.54
C VAL A 66 23.51 1.47 -4.20
N VAL A 67 24.74 1.13 -4.58
CA VAL A 67 25.07 -0.19 -5.14
C VAL A 67 25.89 -0.96 -4.12
N MET A 68 25.35 -2.08 -3.64
CA MET A 68 26.01 -2.97 -2.67
C MET A 68 25.81 -4.42 -3.09
N GLU A 69 26.85 -5.26 -2.92
CA GLU A 69 26.78 -6.70 -3.24
C GLU A 69 26.21 -7.02 -4.64
N ASN A 70 26.56 -6.20 -5.63
CA ASN A 70 26.06 -6.32 -7.00
C ASN A 70 24.53 -6.20 -7.11
N LYS A 71 23.91 -5.35 -6.27
CA LYS A 71 22.49 -4.99 -6.27
C LYS A 71 22.29 -3.50 -6.06
N VAL A 72 21.22 -2.97 -6.65
CA VAL A 72 20.73 -1.61 -6.42
C VAL A 72 19.84 -1.62 -5.19
N LEU A 73 20.17 -0.80 -4.20
CA LEU A 73 19.37 -0.63 -3.00
C LEU A 73 18.89 0.82 -2.93
N ILE A 74 17.58 1.02 -2.76
CA ILE A 74 16.99 2.35 -2.71
C ILE A 74 17.39 3.05 -1.42
N VAL A 75 17.72 4.33 -1.51
CA VAL A 75 17.93 5.21 -0.36
C VAL A 75 16.73 6.13 -0.21
N ASP A 76 16.21 6.23 0.99
CA ASP A 76 15.20 7.23 1.32
C ASP A 76 15.86 8.62 1.38
N GLU A 77 15.54 9.47 0.42
CA GLU A 77 16.04 10.85 0.27
C GLU A 77 15.94 11.69 1.57
N GLN A 78 14.92 11.44 2.40
CA GLN A 78 14.71 12.22 3.62
C GLN A 78 15.43 11.68 4.85
N THR A 79 15.79 10.38 4.88
CA THR A 79 16.37 9.74 6.07
C THR A 79 17.78 9.17 5.82
N GLY A 80 18.18 9.07 4.55
CA GLY A 80 19.42 8.42 4.12
C GLY A 80 19.48 6.94 4.50
N ARG A 81 18.33 6.28 4.71
CA ARG A 81 18.26 4.85 5.05
C ARG A 81 18.18 4.01 3.79
N ILE A 82 18.90 2.89 3.79
CA ILE A 82 18.78 1.85 2.76
C ILE A 82 17.47 1.09 2.99
N MET A 83 16.62 1.06 1.98
CA MET A 83 15.34 0.37 1.98
C MET A 83 15.47 -1.01 1.33
N ASP A 84 16.05 -1.96 2.07
CA ASP A 84 16.24 -3.33 1.60
C ASP A 84 14.89 -4.01 1.26
N GLY A 85 14.89 -4.82 0.20
CA GLY A 85 13.71 -5.48 -0.36
C GLY A 85 12.78 -4.59 -1.19
N ARG A 86 13.01 -3.27 -1.25
CA ARG A 86 12.25 -2.35 -2.11
C ARG A 86 12.87 -2.22 -3.50
N ARG A 87 12.00 -2.12 -4.50
CA ARG A 87 12.36 -1.87 -5.89
C ARG A 87 11.59 -0.68 -6.42
N TYR A 88 12.19 -0.01 -7.39
CA TYR A 88 11.43 0.94 -8.20
C TYR A 88 10.55 0.13 -9.14
N SER A 89 9.32 0.56 -9.29
CA SER A 89 8.34 -0.08 -10.15
C SER A 89 8.62 0.25 -11.62
N ASP A 90 7.78 -0.31 -12.49
CA ASP A 90 7.64 0.18 -13.85
C ASP A 90 8.91 0.04 -14.72
N GLY A 91 9.74 -0.97 -14.44
CA GLY A 91 11.00 -1.19 -15.15
C GLY A 91 12.13 -0.22 -14.76
N LEU A 92 11.87 0.79 -13.92
CA LEU A 92 12.87 1.78 -13.52
C LEU A 92 14.01 1.13 -12.73
N HIS A 93 13.72 0.14 -11.89
CA HIS A 93 14.76 -0.54 -11.12
C HIS A 93 15.70 -1.32 -12.04
N GLN A 94 15.15 -2.01 -13.05
CA GLN A 94 15.92 -2.68 -14.09
C GLN A 94 16.73 -1.68 -14.90
N ALA A 95 16.18 -0.50 -15.19
CA ALA A 95 16.91 0.56 -15.88
C ALA A 95 18.09 1.09 -15.06
N ILE A 96 17.96 1.22 -13.74
CA ILE A 96 19.07 1.60 -12.84
C ILE A 96 20.07 0.44 -12.71
N GLU A 97 19.60 -0.81 -12.62
CA GLU A 97 20.46 -2.00 -12.62
C GLU A 97 21.29 -2.06 -13.92
N ALA A 98 20.69 -1.74 -15.07
CA ALA A 98 21.38 -1.63 -16.35
C ALA A 98 22.36 -0.45 -16.39
N LYS A 99 21.98 0.73 -15.90
CA LYS A 99 22.83 1.92 -15.78
C LYS A 99 24.11 1.64 -15.00
N GLU A 100 23.99 0.93 -13.88
CA GLU A 100 25.11 0.65 -12.97
C GLU A 100 25.85 -0.67 -13.31
N ASN A 101 25.53 -1.31 -14.44
CA ASN A 101 26.10 -2.59 -14.88
C ASN A 101 25.99 -3.70 -13.82
N VAL A 102 24.87 -3.74 -13.10
CA VAL A 102 24.56 -4.76 -12.09
C VAL A 102 23.66 -5.86 -12.68
N LYS A 103 23.52 -6.98 -11.97
CA LYS A 103 22.68 -8.09 -12.46
C LYS A 103 21.22 -7.65 -12.55
N ILE A 104 20.69 -7.57 -13.76
CA ILE A 104 19.27 -7.25 -13.99
C ILE A 104 18.42 -8.42 -13.49
N GLU A 105 17.55 -8.15 -12.52
CA GLU A 105 16.61 -9.14 -12.01
C GLU A 105 15.25 -9.04 -12.73
N ALA A 106 14.51 -10.15 -12.74
CA ALA A 106 13.20 -10.21 -13.39
C ALA A 106 12.22 -9.19 -12.80
N VAL A 107 11.31 -8.70 -13.66
CA VAL A 107 10.29 -7.71 -13.27
C VAL A 107 9.43 -8.28 -12.15
N THR A 108 9.25 -7.49 -11.09
CA THR A 108 8.36 -7.82 -9.98
C THR A 108 6.91 -7.69 -10.43
N GLN A 109 6.14 -8.76 -10.29
CA GLN A 109 4.71 -8.76 -10.63
C GLN A 109 3.86 -8.32 -9.42
N THR A 110 2.91 -7.42 -9.66
CA THR A 110 1.92 -7.01 -8.66
C THR A 110 0.91 -8.14 -8.41
N PHE A 111 0.89 -8.71 -7.19
CA PHE A 111 -0.13 -9.69 -6.78
C PHE A 111 -1.34 -9.03 -6.13
N ALA A 112 -1.12 -7.90 -5.45
CA ALA A 112 -2.16 -7.11 -4.81
C ALA A 112 -1.64 -5.68 -4.62
N THR A 113 -2.54 -4.72 -4.76
CA THR A 113 -2.28 -3.30 -4.46
C THR A 113 -3.53 -2.70 -3.84
N ILE A 114 -3.36 -1.72 -2.94
CA ILE A 114 -4.44 -0.91 -2.39
C ILE A 114 -3.85 0.43 -1.91
N THR A 115 -4.56 1.52 -2.16
CA THR A 115 -4.18 2.83 -1.62
C THR A 115 -4.53 2.95 -0.13
N LEU A 116 -3.83 3.81 0.61
CA LEU A 116 -4.17 4.08 2.00
C LEU A 116 -5.61 4.61 2.13
N GLN A 117 -6.01 5.43 1.17
CA GLN A 117 -7.36 5.97 1.05
C GLN A 117 -8.39 4.85 1.03
N ASN A 118 -8.29 3.93 0.07
CA ASN A 118 -9.24 2.82 -0.05
C ASN A 118 -9.12 1.82 1.09
N TYR A 119 -7.92 1.57 1.62
CA TYR A 119 -7.74 0.74 2.79
C TYR A 119 -8.49 1.27 4.03
N PHE A 120 -8.33 2.56 4.35
CA PHE A 120 -9.03 3.14 5.51
C PHE A 120 -10.54 3.30 5.29
N ARG A 121 -10.99 3.45 4.03
CA ARG A 121 -12.43 3.44 3.68
C ARG A 121 -13.12 2.11 3.98
N MET A 122 -12.38 1.00 4.10
CA MET A 122 -12.94 -0.30 4.48
C MET A 122 -13.39 -0.36 5.95
N TYR A 123 -12.92 0.57 6.80
CA TYR A 123 -13.29 0.57 8.21
C TYR A 123 -14.72 1.09 8.37
N ARG A 124 -15.56 0.33 9.10
CA ARG A 124 -16.92 0.75 9.44
C ARG A 124 -16.98 2.08 10.20
N LYS A 125 -15.97 2.37 11.02
CA LYS A 125 -15.83 3.61 11.77
C LYS A 125 -14.38 4.05 11.73
N LEU A 126 -14.16 5.29 11.35
CA LEU A 126 -12.84 5.91 11.28
C LEU A 126 -12.82 7.18 12.13
N ALA A 127 -11.69 7.41 12.82
CA ALA A 127 -11.43 8.62 13.57
C ALA A 127 -9.93 8.92 13.53
N GLY A 128 -9.56 10.19 13.59
CA GLY A 128 -8.17 10.64 13.56
C GLY A 128 -7.92 11.75 14.57
N MET A 129 -6.67 11.85 15.02
CA MET A 129 -6.22 12.95 15.90
C MET A 129 -4.93 13.55 15.35
N THR A 130 -4.90 14.87 15.25
CA THR A 130 -3.72 15.64 14.82
C THR A 130 -3.88 17.10 15.24
N GLY A 131 -2.77 17.78 15.51
CA GLY A 131 -2.79 19.20 15.85
C GLY A 131 -3.00 20.14 14.66
N THR A 132 -3.06 19.61 13.43
CA THR A 132 -3.05 20.41 12.20
C THR A 132 -3.92 19.79 11.10
N ALA A 133 -5.21 19.55 11.36
CA ALA A 133 -6.14 18.99 10.37
C ALA A 133 -6.95 20.06 9.60
N VAL A 134 -7.11 21.25 10.16
CA VAL A 134 -8.06 22.26 9.63
C VAL A 134 -7.76 22.67 8.18
N THR A 135 -6.50 22.67 7.76
CA THR A 135 -6.12 23.00 6.37
C THR A 135 -6.61 21.96 5.37
N GLU A 136 -6.68 20.69 5.78
CA GLU A 136 -7.04 19.54 4.94
C GLU A 136 -8.49 19.07 5.18
N ALA A 137 -9.31 19.87 5.87
CA ALA A 137 -10.67 19.47 6.24
C ALA A 137 -11.53 19.12 5.02
N GLY A 138 -11.36 19.86 3.91
CA GLY A 138 -12.04 19.56 2.64
C GLY A 138 -11.67 18.19 2.09
N GLU A 139 -10.37 17.85 2.07
CA GLU A 139 -9.87 16.56 1.60
C GLU A 139 -10.33 15.41 2.50
N LEU A 140 -10.25 15.58 3.83
CA LEU A 140 -10.69 14.58 4.80
C LEU A 140 -12.20 14.27 4.67
N TRP A 141 -13.01 15.28 4.38
CA TRP A 141 -14.42 15.09 4.10
C TRP A 141 -14.68 14.45 2.72
N GLU A 142 -13.99 14.91 1.68
CA GLU A 142 -14.16 14.40 0.31
C GLU A 142 -13.83 12.91 0.23
N ILE A 143 -12.69 12.49 0.82
CA ILE A 143 -12.17 11.12 0.74
C ILE A 143 -12.78 10.21 1.82
N TYR A 144 -12.75 10.65 3.08
CA TYR A 144 -13.06 9.79 4.23
C TYR A 144 -14.39 10.11 4.92
N LYS A 145 -15.09 11.18 4.48
CA LYS A 145 -16.29 11.71 5.15
C LYS A 145 -16.03 12.01 6.63
N LEU A 146 -14.83 12.53 6.92
CA LEU A 146 -14.41 12.91 8.26
C LEU A 146 -14.50 14.42 8.44
N ASP A 147 -15.33 14.84 9.39
CA ASP A 147 -15.35 16.21 9.88
C ASP A 147 -14.12 16.51 10.75
N VAL A 148 -13.63 17.74 10.63
CA VAL A 148 -12.53 18.25 11.46
C VAL A 148 -13.10 19.18 12.52
N VAL A 149 -12.94 18.78 13.77
CA VAL A 149 -13.33 19.60 14.93
C VAL A 149 -12.06 20.15 15.59
N GLU A 150 -11.97 21.47 15.69
CA GLU A 150 -10.89 22.14 16.43
C GLU A 150 -11.21 22.08 17.93
N ILE A 151 -10.35 21.39 18.70
CA ILE A 151 -10.48 21.31 20.14
C ILE A 151 -9.74 22.48 20.78
N PRO A 152 -10.40 23.29 21.64
CA PRO A 152 -9.74 24.38 22.35
C PRO A 152 -8.55 23.89 23.16
N THR A 153 -7.52 24.73 23.23
CA THR A 153 -6.34 24.44 24.06
C THR A 153 -6.71 24.50 25.55
N ASN A 154 -6.08 23.64 26.36
CA ASN A 154 -6.30 23.62 27.82
C ASN A 154 -5.89 24.94 28.49
N ARG A 155 -4.84 25.59 27.96
CA ARG A 155 -4.35 26.90 28.39
C ARG A 155 -4.06 27.75 27.15
N PRO A 156 -4.26 29.09 27.22
CA PRO A 156 -3.98 29.98 26.11
C PRO A 156 -2.53 29.86 25.63
N VAL A 157 -2.32 29.86 24.33
CA VAL A 157 -0.98 29.83 23.73
C VAL A 157 -0.38 31.24 23.79
N VAL A 158 0.76 31.37 24.47
CA VAL A 158 1.51 32.64 24.61
C VAL A 158 2.78 32.66 23.76
N ARG A 159 2.90 31.74 22.78
CA ARG A 159 4.03 31.67 21.87
C ARG A 159 4.13 32.92 21.01
N PHE A 160 5.35 33.43 20.84
CA PHE A 160 5.62 34.54 19.93
C PHE A 160 6.16 34.01 18.59
N ASP A 161 5.31 34.01 17.56
CA ASP A 161 5.67 33.58 16.21
C ASP A 161 6.16 34.78 15.38
N HIS A 162 7.46 34.85 15.12
CA HIS A 162 8.09 35.94 14.37
C HIS A 162 7.84 35.83 12.85
N ASN A 163 7.93 36.97 12.16
CA ASN A 163 7.96 37.03 10.70
C ASN A 163 9.24 36.39 10.15
N ASP A 164 9.18 35.92 8.90
CA ASP A 164 10.31 35.27 8.25
C ASP A 164 11.49 36.22 8.05
N LYS A 165 12.70 35.74 8.37
CA LYS A 165 13.96 36.40 8.02
C LYS A 165 14.40 35.91 6.65
N ILE A 166 14.45 36.83 5.69
CA ILE A 166 14.72 36.48 4.29
C ILE A 166 16.10 36.97 3.90
N TYR A 167 16.89 36.06 3.32
CA TYR A 167 18.28 36.25 2.91
C TYR A 167 18.42 36.04 1.40
N LYS A 168 19.44 36.67 0.81
CA LYS A 168 19.72 36.52 -0.61
C LYS A 168 20.28 35.13 -0.91
N THR A 169 21.25 34.68 -0.12
CA THR A 169 21.96 33.39 -0.33
C THR A 169 21.72 32.38 0.79
N LYS A 170 21.90 31.08 0.51
CA LYS A 170 21.87 30.03 1.54
C LYS A 170 22.95 30.23 2.59
N ARG A 171 24.13 30.70 2.19
CA ARG A 171 25.27 30.94 3.09
C ARG A 171 24.94 31.98 4.16
N GLU A 172 24.38 33.12 3.77
CA GLU A 172 23.93 34.16 4.70
C GLU A 172 22.88 33.63 5.68
N LYS A 173 21.88 32.91 5.14
CA LYS A 173 20.83 32.27 5.94
C LYS A 173 21.43 31.36 7.02
N HIS A 174 22.32 30.44 6.64
CA HIS A 174 22.92 29.49 7.59
C HIS A 174 23.80 30.19 8.63
N ASN A 175 24.58 31.19 8.24
CA ASN A 175 25.38 31.98 9.19
C ASN A 175 24.49 32.69 10.22
N ALA A 176 23.40 33.31 9.79
CA ALA A 176 22.48 34.01 10.68
C ALA A 176 21.74 33.04 11.63
N VAL A 177 21.35 31.85 11.14
CA VAL A 177 20.80 30.79 12.00
C VAL A 177 21.78 30.43 13.11
N ILE A 178 23.04 30.17 12.76
CA ILE A 178 24.07 29.76 13.73
C ILE A 178 24.35 30.87 14.74
N GLU A 179 24.42 32.12 14.30
CA GLU A 179 24.64 33.28 15.19
C GLU A 179 23.54 33.39 16.24
N GLU A 180 22.27 33.42 15.82
CA GLU A 180 21.13 33.55 16.73
C GLU A 180 20.96 32.33 17.64
N VAL A 181 21.18 31.11 17.13
CA VAL A 181 21.17 29.89 17.94
C VAL A 181 22.27 29.94 19.01
N THR A 182 23.46 30.41 18.66
CA THR A 182 24.59 30.50 19.59
C THR A 182 24.29 31.50 20.70
N GLU A 183 23.71 32.66 20.36
CA GLU A 183 23.29 33.66 21.35
C GLU A 183 22.24 33.11 22.33
N LEU A 184 21.21 32.43 21.80
CA LEU A 184 20.14 31.85 22.62
C LEU A 184 20.66 30.70 23.51
N SER A 185 21.49 29.81 22.97
CA SER A 185 22.11 28.72 23.71
C SER A 185 23.02 29.24 24.84
N ASN A 186 23.86 30.23 24.56
CA ASN A 186 24.72 30.87 25.56
C ASN A 186 23.91 31.61 26.65
N ALA A 187 22.72 32.11 26.33
CA ALA A 187 21.78 32.67 27.30
C ALA A 187 21.04 31.59 28.12
N GLY A 188 21.37 30.30 27.94
CA GLY A 188 20.76 29.18 28.66
C GLY A 188 19.40 28.74 28.10
N ARG A 189 18.99 29.25 26.94
CA ARG A 189 17.70 28.93 26.33
C ARG A 189 17.84 27.76 25.33
N PRO A 190 17.02 26.69 25.45
CA PRO A 190 17.08 25.58 24.50
C PRO A 190 16.54 25.98 23.13
N VAL A 191 17.14 25.38 22.10
CA VAL A 191 16.78 25.65 20.70
C VAL A 191 16.56 24.36 19.93
N LEU A 192 15.41 24.27 19.25
CA LEU A 192 15.12 23.21 18.27
C LEU A 192 15.21 23.78 16.86
N ILE A 193 16.17 23.30 16.09
CA ILE A 193 16.39 23.68 14.70
C ILE A 193 15.69 22.65 13.80
N GLY A 194 14.72 23.08 13.00
CA GLY A 194 14.06 22.24 12.00
C GLY A 194 14.69 22.45 10.62
N THR A 195 15.19 21.38 10.01
CA THR A 195 15.76 21.39 8.65
C THR A 195 14.90 20.57 7.69
N THR A 196 15.08 20.76 6.37
CA THR A 196 14.31 20.03 5.35
C THR A 196 15.02 18.76 4.84
N SER A 197 16.33 18.64 5.03
CA SER A 197 17.14 17.50 4.57
C SER A 197 18.24 17.13 5.55
N VAL A 198 18.70 15.87 5.49
CA VAL A 198 19.80 15.36 6.33
C VAL A 198 21.09 16.13 6.06
N GLU A 199 21.36 16.44 4.80
CA GLU A 199 22.55 17.20 4.39
C GLU A 199 22.63 18.57 5.10
N ILE A 200 21.51 19.29 5.18
CA ILE A 200 21.45 20.58 5.88
C ILE A 200 21.65 20.38 7.38
N SER A 201 21.10 19.31 7.98
CA SER A 201 21.34 18.99 9.38
C SER A 201 22.82 18.75 9.68
N GLU A 202 23.51 17.97 8.85
CA GLU A 202 24.95 17.69 8.98
C GLU A 202 25.79 18.97 8.76
N LEU A 203 25.40 19.82 7.82
CA LEU A 203 26.06 21.11 7.61
C LEU A 203 25.96 22.02 8.86
N LEU A 204 24.75 22.18 9.42
CA LEU A 204 24.55 23.00 10.61
C LEU A 204 25.23 22.41 11.85
N SER A 205 25.24 21.09 11.98
CA SER A 205 25.99 20.36 13.00
C SER A 205 27.48 20.71 12.96
N ARG A 206 28.12 20.64 11.78
CA ARG A 206 29.52 21.05 11.61
C ARG A 206 29.74 22.53 11.98
N MET A 207 28.83 23.43 11.59
CA MET A 207 28.94 24.85 11.90
C MET A 207 28.80 25.15 13.40
N LEU A 208 27.89 24.48 14.11
CA LEU A 208 27.76 24.58 15.57
C LEU A 208 28.98 23.99 16.29
N GLY A 209 29.52 22.87 15.78
CA GLY A 209 30.75 22.27 16.29
C GLY A 209 31.94 23.23 16.21
N MET A 210 32.08 23.98 15.12
CA MET A 210 33.12 25.02 15.00
C MET A 210 32.98 26.16 16.02
N ARG A 211 31.77 26.43 16.52
CA ARG A 211 31.51 27.43 17.57
C ARG A 211 31.51 26.86 18.99
N ASN A 212 31.87 25.58 19.16
CA ASN A 212 31.84 24.86 20.44
C ASN A 212 30.47 24.89 21.14
N VAL A 213 29.38 24.90 20.36
CA VAL A 213 28.00 24.83 20.90
C VAL A 213 27.60 23.35 21.04
N PRO A 214 27.27 22.86 22.26
CA PRO A 214 26.77 21.51 22.45
C PRO A 214 25.46 21.30 21.70
N HIS A 215 25.41 20.30 20.84
CA HIS A 215 24.22 20.03 20.03
C HIS A 215 24.01 18.55 19.72
N ASN A 216 22.76 18.19 19.48
CA ASN A 216 22.33 16.86 19.08
C ASN A 216 21.69 16.88 17.69
N VAL A 217 21.83 15.80 16.92
CA VAL A 217 21.25 15.68 15.57
C VAL A 217 20.29 14.49 15.50
N LEU A 218 19.07 14.75 15.03
CA LEU A 218 17.99 13.78 14.86
C LEU A 218 17.70 13.60 13.37
N ASN A 219 18.24 12.52 12.79
CA ASN A 219 18.09 12.19 11.36
C ASN A 219 17.04 11.09 11.09
N ALA A 220 16.13 10.82 12.03
CA ALA A 220 15.12 9.76 11.93
C ALA A 220 15.72 8.37 11.61
N LYS A 221 16.89 8.01 12.17
CA LYS A 221 17.59 6.71 11.98
C LYS A 221 17.35 5.70 13.11
N LEU A 222 17.12 6.14 14.35
CA LEU A 222 17.04 5.26 15.53
C LEU A 222 16.03 5.79 16.56
N HIS A 223 14.75 5.43 16.41
CA HIS A 223 13.65 6.03 17.18
C HIS A 223 13.77 5.90 18.71
N LYS A 224 14.36 4.82 19.25
CA LYS A 224 14.54 4.68 20.69
C LYS A 224 15.52 5.71 21.24
N LYS A 225 16.69 5.89 20.60
CA LYS A 225 17.68 6.91 20.99
C LYS A 225 17.18 8.33 20.71
N GLU A 226 16.36 8.51 19.68
CA GLU A 226 15.75 9.81 19.38
C GLU A 226 14.81 10.28 20.49
N ALA A 227 14.06 9.37 21.13
CA ALA A 227 13.19 9.74 22.23
C ALA A 227 13.97 10.28 23.44
N ASP A 228 15.10 9.67 23.76
CA ASP A 228 15.99 10.10 24.83
C ASP A 228 16.58 11.49 24.53
N ILE A 229 17.08 11.69 23.30
CA ILE A 229 17.61 12.99 22.86
C ILE A 229 16.52 14.08 22.86
N VAL A 230 15.28 13.75 22.47
CA VAL A 230 14.16 14.72 22.49
C VAL A 230 13.75 15.08 23.93
N ALA A 231 13.91 14.16 24.88
CA ALA A 231 13.66 14.45 26.29
C ALA A 231 14.66 15.48 26.85
N GLU A 232 15.93 15.38 26.44
CA GLU A 232 17.01 16.33 26.79
C GLU A 232 16.92 17.66 26.02
N ALA A 233 16.18 17.71 24.91
CA ALA A 233 16.05 18.92 24.07
C ALA A 233 15.43 20.13 24.79
N GLY A 234 14.81 19.92 25.95
CA GLY A 234 14.24 20.96 26.79
C GLY A 234 15.19 21.51 27.86
N ASP A 235 16.39 20.97 27.99
CA ASP A 235 17.37 21.37 29.00
C ASP A 235 18.09 22.67 28.62
N ALA A 236 18.52 23.43 29.64
CA ALA A 236 19.08 24.76 29.46
C ALA A 236 20.30 24.76 28.53
N GLY A 237 20.26 25.60 27.50
CA GLY A 237 21.34 25.79 26.53
C GLY A 237 21.51 24.66 25.50
N ILE A 238 20.74 23.58 25.57
CA ILE A 238 20.84 22.47 24.60
C ILE A 238 20.29 22.89 23.23
N VAL A 239 21.06 22.62 22.18
CA VAL A 239 20.63 22.77 20.79
C VAL A 239 20.32 21.41 20.19
N THR A 240 19.15 21.25 19.61
CA THR A 240 18.75 20.02 18.91
C THR A 240 18.44 20.34 17.47
N ILE A 241 19.09 19.67 16.53
CA ILE A 241 18.81 19.73 15.09
C ILE A 241 17.92 18.54 14.74
N ALA A 242 16.74 18.81 14.19
CA ALA A 242 15.81 17.80 13.72
C ALA A 242 15.62 17.91 12.21
N THR A 243 15.94 16.84 11.49
CA THR A 243 15.58 16.72 10.08
C THR A 243 14.08 16.46 9.96
N ASN A 244 13.41 17.36 9.26
CA ASN A 244 11.96 17.37 9.06
C ASN A 244 11.20 17.22 10.38
N MET A 245 10.60 16.06 10.58
CA MET A 245 9.76 15.71 11.73
C MET A 245 10.40 14.68 12.66
N ALA A 246 11.72 14.56 12.69
CA ALA A 246 12.38 13.67 13.65
C ALA A 246 11.96 14.01 15.10
N GLY A 247 11.80 13.00 15.95
CA GLY A 247 11.25 13.19 17.30
C GLY A 247 9.73 13.44 17.36
N ARG A 248 8.95 13.08 16.32
CA ARG A 248 7.48 13.13 16.37
C ARG A 248 6.89 12.13 17.36
N GLY A 249 5.93 12.59 18.15
CA GLY A 249 5.25 11.79 19.17
C GLY A 249 5.84 11.92 20.57
N THR A 250 7.08 12.42 20.70
CA THR A 250 7.70 12.72 21.99
C THR A 250 7.51 14.20 22.33
N ASP A 251 7.20 14.45 23.60
CA ASP A 251 7.02 15.79 24.14
C ASP A 251 8.36 16.36 24.66
N ILE A 252 8.61 17.65 24.42
CA ILE A 252 9.77 18.36 24.95
C ILE A 252 9.30 19.09 26.21
N LYS A 253 9.69 18.58 27.37
CA LYS A 253 9.33 19.17 28.65
C LYS A 253 10.36 20.22 29.06
N LEU A 254 9.90 21.32 29.63
CA LEU A 254 10.77 22.42 30.06
C LEU A 254 10.87 22.44 31.59
N SER A 255 12.05 22.80 32.10
CA SER A 255 12.25 23.10 33.52
C SER A 255 11.82 24.54 33.85
N ASP A 256 11.55 24.84 35.13
CA ASP A 256 11.16 26.18 35.57
C ASP A 256 12.21 27.25 35.22
N ALA A 257 13.49 26.88 35.20
CA ALA A 257 14.58 27.78 34.81
C ALA A 257 14.47 28.16 33.32
N VAL A 258 14.18 27.19 32.47
CA VAL A 258 14.01 27.39 31.02
C VAL A 258 12.75 28.18 30.70
N ILE A 259 11.65 27.95 31.43
CA ILE A 259 10.42 28.73 31.31
C ILE A 259 10.71 30.22 31.58
N LYS A 260 11.46 30.53 32.64
CA LYS A 260 11.89 31.90 32.97
C LYS A 260 12.84 32.51 31.92
N ALA A 261 13.64 31.68 31.25
CA ALA A 261 14.53 32.09 30.16
C ALA A 261 13.81 32.33 28.82
N GLY A 262 12.47 32.26 28.78
CA GLY A 262 11.67 32.47 27.57
C GLY A 262 11.24 31.19 26.84
N GLY A 263 11.43 30.02 27.48
CA GLY A 263 11.00 28.72 26.99
C GLY A 263 11.72 28.25 25.72
N LEU A 264 11.17 27.24 25.05
CA LEU A 264 11.80 26.64 23.87
C LEU A 264 11.78 27.60 22.66
N ALA A 265 12.94 27.84 22.05
CA ALA A 265 13.05 28.55 20.79
C ALA A 265 13.02 27.58 19.60
N ILE A 266 12.24 27.90 18.57
CA ILE A 266 12.16 27.13 17.32
C ILE A 266 12.85 27.91 16.20
N GLY A 267 13.81 27.28 15.52
CA GLY A 267 14.51 27.82 14.35
C GLY A 267 14.26 26.98 13.10
N GLY A 268 13.40 27.43 12.18
CA GLY A 268 13.19 26.74 10.90
C GLY A 268 14.16 27.22 9.84
N THR A 269 15.00 26.35 9.26
CA THR A 269 16.04 26.76 8.27
C THR A 269 15.54 26.81 6.82
N GLY A 270 14.23 26.78 6.66
CA GLY A 270 13.51 26.79 5.39
C GLY A 270 12.02 26.57 5.65
N ARG A 271 11.24 26.69 4.60
CA ARG A 271 9.79 26.43 4.60
C ARG A 271 9.54 25.04 4.04
N HIS A 272 8.65 24.27 4.66
CA HIS A 272 8.20 22.99 4.10
C HIS A 272 7.26 23.23 2.92
N ASP A 273 7.07 22.22 2.08
CA ASP A 273 6.14 22.28 0.95
C ASP A 273 4.69 22.56 1.38
N ALA A 274 4.30 22.04 2.55
CA ALA A 274 3.01 22.28 3.17
C ALA A 274 3.15 23.12 4.45
N ARG A 275 2.28 24.13 4.59
CA ARG A 275 2.15 24.99 5.78
C ARG A 275 1.91 24.17 7.05
N ARG A 276 1.28 23.02 6.89
CA ARG A 276 1.04 22.07 7.96
C ARG A 276 2.33 21.60 8.63
N GLY A 277 3.38 21.33 7.86
CA GLY A 277 4.71 20.95 8.38
C GLY A 277 5.32 22.07 9.25
N ASP A 278 5.26 23.31 8.75
CA ASP A 278 5.74 24.47 9.50
C ASP A 278 4.96 24.68 10.81
N ARG A 279 3.63 24.53 10.78
CA ARG A 279 2.78 24.62 11.99
C ARG A 279 3.11 23.53 13.00
N GLN A 280 3.45 22.33 12.54
CA GLN A 280 3.86 21.23 13.41
C GLN A 280 5.22 21.48 14.06
N LEU A 281 6.16 22.11 13.35
CA LEU A 281 7.44 22.54 13.91
C LEU A 281 7.23 23.63 14.98
N ARG A 282 6.42 24.66 14.68
CA ARG A 282 6.05 25.71 15.66
C ARG A 282 5.37 25.12 16.90
N GLY A 283 4.49 24.14 16.70
CA GLY A 283 3.76 23.44 17.76
C GLY A 283 4.63 22.58 18.69
N ARG A 284 5.94 22.49 18.45
CA ARG A 284 6.88 21.89 19.41
C ARG A 284 7.17 22.78 20.61
N SER A 285 6.98 24.10 20.48
CA SER A 285 7.16 25.07 21.56
C SER A 285 5.82 25.57 22.12
N ALA A 286 5.89 26.14 23.33
CA ALA A 286 4.78 26.76 24.07
C ALA A 286 3.62 25.80 24.38
N ARG A 287 3.93 24.61 24.88
CA ARG A 287 2.93 23.62 25.30
C ARG A 287 2.32 24.03 26.64
N GLN A 288 1.03 23.75 26.84
CA GLN A 288 0.32 24.02 28.10
C GLN A 288 0.48 25.48 28.62
N GLY A 289 0.57 26.45 27.72
CA GLY A 289 0.72 27.87 28.06
C GLY A 289 2.14 28.31 28.43
N ASP A 290 3.14 27.45 28.21
CA ASP A 290 4.54 27.83 28.37
C ASP A 290 4.94 28.96 27.40
N PRO A 291 5.89 29.84 27.77
CA PRO A 291 6.47 30.80 26.86
C PRO A 291 7.29 30.07 25.79
N GLY A 292 7.49 30.74 24.66
CA GLY A 292 8.25 30.20 23.55
C GLY A 292 8.27 31.14 22.36
N SER A 293 9.17 30.90 21.42
CA SER A 293 9.20 31.66 20.17
C SER A 293 9.46 30.78 18.97
N SER A 294 9.04 31.22 17.79
CA SER A 294 9.42 30.58 16.53
C SER A 294 9.92 31.61 15.51
N GLN A 295 11.00 31.26 14.82
CA GLN A 295 11.63 32.06 13.79
C GLN A 295 11.97 31.16 12.60
N PHE A 296 11.56 31.57 11.40
CA PHE A 296 11.95 30.90 10.16
C PHE A 296 12.94 31.77 9.39
N TYR A 297 13.91 31.10 8.78
CA TYR A 297 14.98 31.69 7.98
C TYR A 297 14.85 31.11 6.57
N VAL A 298 14.70 31.99 5.59
CA VAL A 298 14.43 31.60 4.20
C VAL A 298 15.43 32.27 3.29
N SER A 299 15.90 31.57 2.27
CA SER A 299 16.75 32.13 1.22
C SER A 299 16.01 32.18 -0.11
N LEU A 300 16.29 33.20 -0.93
CA LEU A 300 15.81 33.23 -2.33
C LEU A 300 16.33 32.05 -3.18
N GLU A 301 17.41 31.40 -2.74
CA GLU A 301 17.98 30.21 -3.37
C GLU A 301 17.31 28.89 -2.92
N ASP A 302 16.40 28.92 -1.94
CA ASP A 302 15.70 27.74 -1.46
C ASP A 302 14.77 27.17 -2.54
N ASN A 303 14.56 25.85 -2.54
CA ASN A 303 13.79 25.14 -3.58
C ASN A 303 12.37 25.72 -3.75
N LEU A 304 11.69 25.98 -2.63
CA LEU A 304 10.36 26.60 -2.64
C LEU A 304 10.38 27.99 -3.29
N MET A 305 11.43 28.79 -3.11
CA MET A 305 11.52 30.15 -3.66
C MET A 305 11.84 30.15 -5.15
N ARG A 306 12.64 29.17 -5.62
CA ARG A 306 12.96 28.99 -7.04
C ARG A 306 11.70 28.76 -7.88
N LEU A 307 10.71 28.05 -7.33
CA LEU A 307 9.44 27.77 -8.01
C LEU A 307 8.59 29.04 -8.28
N PHE A 308 8.88 30.17 -7.60
CA PHE A 308 8.02 31.37 -7.63
C PHE A 308 8.72 32.65 -8.10
N GLY A 309 9.65 32.52 -9.05
CA GLY A 309 10.24 33.68 -9.72
C GLY A 309 11.19 34.48 -8.84
N SER A 310 11.98 33.78 -8.02
CA SER A 310 13.01 34.35 -7.13
C SER A 310 13.97 35.30 -7.87
N GLU A 311 14.23 35.08 -9.15
CA GLU A 311 15.05 35.99 -9.97
C GLU A 311 14.49 37.42 -10.08
N ARG A 312 13.17 37.58 -10.18
CA ARG A 312 12.56 38.92 -10.26
C ARG A 312 12.71 39.66 -8.93
N ILE A 313 12.55 38.94 -7.83
CA ILE A 313 12.70 39.48 -6.47
C ILE A 313 14.17 39.81 -6.20
N ALA A 314 15.10 38.92 -6.57
CA ALA A 314 16.53 39.14 -6.47
C ALA A 314 16.98 40.36 -7.29
N LYS A 315 16.55 40.49 -8.55
CA LYS A 315 16.84 41.67 -9.40
C LYS A 315 16.26 42.97 -8.85
N MET A 316 15.10 42.91 -8.19
CA MET A 316 14.52 44.07 -7.50
C MET A 316 15.36 44.45 -6.27
N MET A 317 15.85 43.46 -5.51
CA MET A 317 16.74 43.68 -4.36
C MET A 317 18.07 44.29 -4.76
N ASP A 318 18.67 43.80 -5.86
CA ASP A 318 19.90 44.38 -6.42
C ASP A 318 19.68 45.84 -6.84
N ARG A 319 18.51 46.17 -7.38
CA ARG A 319 18.15 47.54 -7.77
C ARG A 319 17.86 48.45 -6.57
N MET A 320 17.42 47.89 -5.44
CA MET A 320 17.19 48.62 -4.18
C MET A 320 18.47 48.83 -3.36
N GLY A 321 19.60 48.25 -3.76
CA GLY A 321 20.90 48.49 -3.13
C GLY A 321 21.10 47.81 -1.77
N LEU A 322 20.37 46.72 -1.49
CA LEU A 322 20.53 45.93 -0.27
C LEU A 322 21.94 45.32 -0.23
N LYS A 323 22.63 45.50 0.90
CA LYS A 323 23.99 44.98 1.10
C LYS A 323 23.97 43.51 1.51
N GLU A 324 25.09 42.81 1.27
CA GLU A 324 25.27 41.44 1.77
C GLU A 324 25.04 41.39 3.29
N GLY A 325 24.24 40.42 3.74
CA GLY A 325 23.85 40.24 5.14
C GLY A 325 22.64 41.05 5.63
N GLU A 326 22.03 41.94 4.82
CA GLU A 326 20.82 42.65 5.23
C GLU A 326 19.57 41.74 5.22
N VAL A 327 18.90 41.65 6.38
CA VAL A 327 17.70 40.84 6.55
C VAL A 327 16.48 41.62 6.08
N ILE A 328 15.67 41.01 5.20
CA ILE A 328 14.36 41.57 4.88
C ILE A 328 13.31 40.95 5.81
N GLN A 329 12.61 41.79 6.56
CA GLN A 329 11.43 41.42 7.33
C GLN A 329 10.22 42.24 6.83
N HIS A 330 9.57 41.77 5.77
CA HIS A 330 8.35 42.38 5.25
C HIS A 330 7.21 41.37 5.16
N SER A 331 6.07 41.72 5.77
CA SER A 331 4.85 40.91 5.77
C SER A 331 4.34 40.58 4.36
N MET A 332 4.64 41.40 3.36
CA MET A 332 4.30 41.14 1.96
C MET A 332 5.03 39.90 1.41
N ILE A 333 6.30 39.69 1.78
CA ILE A 333 7.08 38.56 1.27
C ILE A 333 6.68 37.27 1.98
N SER A 334 6.44 37.31 3.29
CA SER A 334 5.87 36.17 4.02
C SER A 334 4.53 35.73 3.41
N LYS A 335 3.65 36.66 3.04
CA LYS A 335 2.41 36.34 2.31
C LYS A 335 2.64 35.72 0.93
N SER A 336 3.70 36.11 0.20
CA SER A 336 4.01 35.47 -1.09
C SER A 336 4.49 34.03 -0.90
N ILE A 337 5.25 33.74 0.17
CA ILE A 337 5.68 32.40 0.53
C ILE A 337 4.46 31.52 0.89
N GLU A 338 3.51 32.06 1.65
CA GLU A 338 2.28 31.31 1.97
C GLU A 338 1.45 30.97 0.73
N ARG A 339 1.39 31.88 -0.26
CA ARG A 339 0.74 31.61 -1.56
C ARG A 339 1.48 30.51 -2.33
N ALA A 340 2.81 30.53 -2.30
CA ALA A 340 3.64 29.51 -2.91
C ALA A 340 3.35 28.13 -2.29
N GLN A 341 3.38 28.01 -0.96
CA GLN A 341 3.04 26.76 -0.26
C GLN A 341 1.62 26.30 -0.58
N LYS A 342 0.62 27.20 -0.58
CA LYS A 342 -0.75 26.84 -0.95
C LYS A 342 -0.84 26.25 -2.37
N LYS A 343 -0.06 26.78 -3.31
CA LYS A 343 -0.05 26.27 -4.69
C LYS A 343 0.60 24.88 -4.79
N VAL A 344 1.65 24.62 -4.01
CA VAL A 344 2.26 23.29 -3.89
C VAL A 344 1.29 22.31 -3.23
N GLU A 345 0.60 22.71 -2.16
CA GLU A 345 -0.47 21.94 -1.51
C GLU A 345 -1.58 21.56 -2.51
N GLU A 346 -2.08 22.52 -3.29
CA GLU A 346 -3.09 22.29 -4.33
C GLU A 346 -2.61 21.30 -5.41
N ASN A 347 -1.35 21.41 -5.83
CA ASN A 347 -0.76 20.49 -6.81
C ASN A 347 -0.67 19.07 -6.24
N ASN A 348 -0.17 18.92 -5.01
CA ASN A 348 -0.06 17.63 -4.34
C ASN A 348 -1.43 17.00 -4.08
N PHE A 349 -2.44 17.81 -3.74
CA PHE A 349 -3.82 17.37 -3.65
C PHE A 349 -4.33 16.86 -5.00
N GLY A 350 -4.08 17.57 -6.10
CA GLY A 350 -4.45 17.12 -7.45
C GLY A 350 -3.83 15.77 -7.81
N ILE A 351 -2.55 15.56 -7.48
CA ILE A 351 -1.88 14.28 -7.71
C ILE A 351 -2.51 13.15 -6.89
N ARG A 352 -2.77 13.37 -5.59
CA ARG A 352 -3.45 12.39 -4.73
C ARG A 352 -4.85 12.06 -5.22
N LYS A 353 -5.62 13.08 -5.61
CA LYS A 353 -6.97 12.92 -6.15
C LYS A 353 -6.95 12.06 -7.39
N ARG A 354 -6.04 12.35 -8.33
CA ARG A 354 -5.88 11.55 -9.55
C ARG A 354 -5.51 10.11 -9.20
N LEU A 355 -4.55 9.88 -8.30
CA LEU A 355 -4.17 8.53 -7.87
C LEU A 355 -5.36 7.76 -7.28
N LEU A 356 -6.20 8.41 -6.47
CA LEU A 356 -7.42 7.82 -5.92
C LEU A 356 -8.43 7.49 -7.01
N GLU A 357 -8.64 8.36 -8.00
CA GLU A 357 -9.58 8.13 -9.10
C GLU A 357 -9.22 6.90 -9.95
N TYR A 358 -7.93 6.64 -10.16
CA TYR A 358 -7.47 5.42 -10.82
C TYR A 358 -7.64 4.18 -9.92
N ASP A 359 -7.28 4.26 -8.63
CA ASP A 359 -7.47 3.13 -7.71
C ASP A 359 -8.95 2.84 -7.42
N ASP A 360 -9.86 3.81 -7.53
CA ASP A 360 -11.30 3.60 -7.36
C ASP A 360 -11.87 2.65 -8.43
N VAL A 361 -11.35 2.71 -9.67
CA VAL A 361 -11.69 1.75 -10.74
C VAL A 361 -11.24 0.35 -10.35
N MET A 362 -9.98 0.22 -9.93
CA MET A 362 -9.44 -1.05 -9.46
C MET A 362 -10.15 -1.58 -8.21
N ASN A 363 -10.56 -0.68 -7.31
CA ASN A 363 -11.22 -1.04 -6.07
C ASN A 363 -12.62 -1.62 -6.33
N ALA A 364 -13.38 -1.05 -7.28
CA ALA A 364 -14.67 -1.60 -7.67
C ALA A 364 -14.53 -3.03 -8.24
N GLN A 365 -13.54 -3.26 -9.09
CA GLN A 365 -13.23 -4.59 -9.62
C GLN A 365 -12.78 -5.57 -8.52
N ARG A 366 -11.90 -5.10 -7.62
CA ARG A 366 -11.36 -5.85 -6.48
C ARG A 366 -12.48 -6.31 -5.55
N GLU A 367 -13.48 -5.47 -5.27
CA GLU A 367 -14.61 -5.84 -4.42
C GLU A 367 -15.39 -7.04 -4.98
N VAL A 368 -15.67 -7.03 -6.29
CA VAL A 368 -16.36 -8.14 -6.98
C VAL A 368 -15.53 -9.42 -6.92
N VAL A 369 -14.24 -9.34 -7.26
CA VAL A 369 -13.34 -10.49 -7.27
C VAL A 369 -13.14 -11.05 -5.87
N TYR A 370 -12.92 -10.19 -4.87
CA TYR A 370 -12.69 -10.63 -3.49
C TYR A 370 -13.93 -11.24 -2.88
N LYS A 371 -15.13 -10.77 -3.27
CA LYS A 371 -16.39 -11.40 -2.87
C LYS A 371 -16.54 -12.81 -3.45
N ARG A 372 -16.32 -13.00 -4.75
CA ARG A 372 -16.33 -14.34 -5.39
C ARG A 372 -15.26 -15.25 -4.79
N ARG A 373 -14.05 -14.72 -4.56
CA ARG A 373 -12.94 -15.43 -3.93
C ARG A 373 -13.27 -15.86 -2.50
N TYR A 374 -13.94 -15.00 -1.73
CA TYR A 374 -14.42 -15.30 -0.39
C TYR A 374 -15.44 -16.44 -0.40
N HIS A 375 -16.43 -16.39 -1.31
CA HIS A 375 -17.39 -17.48 -1.48
C HIS A 375 -16.71 -18.80 -1.86
N ALA A 376 -15.68 -18.78 -2.71
CA ALA A 376 -14.90 -19.97 -3.07
C ALA A 376 -14.06 -20.51 -1.89
N LEU A 377 -13.45 -19.64 -1.07
CA LEU A 377 -12.65 -20.05 0.09
C LEU A 377 -13.50 -20.73 1.17
N PHE A 378 -14.66 -20.15 1.50
CA PHE A 378 -15.49 -20.65 2.60
C PHE A 378 -16.56 -21.64 2.12
N GLY A 379 -16.99 -21.56 0.86
CA GLY A 379 -18.05 -22.39 0.26
C GLY A 379 -19.46 -21.83 0.47
N GLU A 380 -19.61 -20.73 1.21
CA GLU A 380 -20.88 -20.03 1.37
C GLU A 380 -21.27 -19.34 0.06
N ARG A 381 -22.51 -19.57 -0.40
CA ARG A 381 -23.05 -19.02 -1.66
C ARG A 381 -22.35 -19.45 -2.96
N LEU A 382 -21.32 -20.29 -2.91
CA LEU A 382 -20.61 -20.77 -4.12
C LEU A 382 -21.55 -21.41 -5.15
N ARG A 383 -22.56 -22.16 -4.71
CA ARG A 383 -23.56 -22.74 -5.63
C ARG A 383 -24.36 -21.68 -6.40
N VAL A 384 -24.64 -20.54 -5.77
CA VAL A 384 -25.31 -19.40 -6.42
C VAL A 384 -24.38 -18.77 -7.43
N ASP A 385 -23.10 -18.60 -7.08
CA ASP A 385 -22.10 -18.08 -8.01
C ASP A 385 -21.93 -19.02 -9.22
N ILE A 386 -21.85 -20.34 -9.02
CA ILE A 386 -21.77 -21.32 -10.12
C ILE A 386 -23.04 -21.29 -10.99
N ALA A 387 -24.22 -21.22 -10.39
CA ALA A 387 -25.47 -21.11 -11.15
C ALA A 387 -25.49 -19.84 -12.02
N ASN A 388 -25.06 -18.71 -11.48
CA ASN A 388 -24.92 -17.47 -12.24
C ASN A 388 -23.86 -17.61 -13.34
N MET A 389 -22.71 -18.24 -13.06
CA MET A 389 -21.67 -18.49 -14.09
C MET A 389 -22.20 -19.36 -15.25
N ILE A 390 -23.04 -20.37 -14.97
CA ILE A 390 -23.69 -21.19 -16.00
C ILE A 390 -24.65 -20.32 -16.82
N TYR A 391 -25.46 -19.47 -16.17
CA TYR A 391 -26.39 -18.58 -16.85
C TYR A 391 -25.65 -17.57 -17.74
N ASP A 392 -24.68 -16.84 -17.19
CA ASP A 392 -23.87 -15.84 -17.89
C ASP A 392 -23.15 -16.49 -19.10
N THR A 393 -22.60 -17.70 -18.91
CA THR A 393 -21.93 -18.43 -20.01
C THR A 393 -22.93 -18.86 -21.09
N ALA A 394 -24.12 -19.29 -20.71
CA ALA A 394 -25.19 -19.65 -21.65
C ALA A 394 -25.69 -18.45 -22.45
N GLU A 395 -25.82 -17.28 -21.81
CA GLU A 395 -26.18 -16.02 -22.44
C GLU A 395 -25.11 -15.59 -23.45
N VAL A 396 -23.83 -15.53 -23.05
CA VAL A 396 -22.72 -15.13 -23.93
C VAL A 396 -22.57 -16.06 -25.15
N ILE A 397 -22.66 -17.39 -24.95
CA ILE A 397 -22.62 -18.36 -26.05
C ILE A 397 -23.82 -18.14 -26.99
N THR A 398 -25.01 -17.93 -26.42
CA THR A 398 -26.21 -17.77 -27.24
C THR A 398 -26.16 -16.48 -28.05
N GLU A 399 -25.83 -15.36 -27.41
CA GLU A 399 -25.75 -14.02 -28.03
C GLU A 399 -24.75 -14.02 -29.18
N GLY A 400 -23.49 -14.40 -28.92
CA GLY A 400 -22.43 -14.38 -29.93
C GLY A 400 -22.73 -15.26 -31.15
N ASN A 401 -23.28 -16.45 -30.95
CA ASN A 401 -23.62 -17.35 -32.06
C ASN A 401 -24.92 -16.95 -32.76
N LYS A 402 -25.87 -16.33 -32.06
CA LYS A 402 -27.13 -15.90 -32.65
C LYS A 402 -26.95 -14.69 -33.56
N ASP A 403 -26.11 -13.75 -33.14
CA ASP A 403 -25.73 -12.58 -33.95
C ASP A 403 -25.02 -13.02 -35.24
N ALA A 404 -24.15 -14.04 -35.16
CA ALA A 404 -23.50 -14.64 -36.32
C ALA A 404 -24.38 -15.62 -37.12
N GLN A 405 -25.57 -15.98 -36.62
CA GLN A 405 -26.42 -17.07 -37.12
C GLN A 405 -25.69 -18.41 -37.29
N ASP A 406 -24.70 -18.70 -36.44
CA ASP A 406 -23.88 -19.91 -36.51
C ASP A 406 -24.32 -20.97 -35.49
N PHE A 407 -25.28 -21.79 -35.90
CA PHE A 407 -25.75 -22.90 -35.07
C PHE A 407 -24.68 -24.00 -34.86
N LYS A 408 -23.76 -24.19 -35.82
CA LYS A 408 -22.73 -25.22 -35.69
C LYS A 408 -21.71 -24.85 -34.63
N ASN A 409 -21.28 -23.58 -34.63
CA ASN A 409 -20.40 -23.08 -33.59
C ASN A 409 -21.10 -23.06 -32.22
N PHE A 410 -22.39 -22.74 -32.17
CA PHE A 410 -23.19 -22.90 -30.95
C PHE A 410 -23.10 -24.33 -30.41
N GLU A 411 -23.37 -25.37 -31.21
CA GLU A 411 -23.24 -26.77 -30.78
C GLU A 411 -21.82 -27.11 -30.31
N PHE A 412 -20.81 -26.64 -31.03
CA PHE A 412 -19.42 -26.85 -30.67
C PHE A 412 -19.07 -26.24 -29.30
N GLU A 413 -19.53 -25.02 -29.02
CA GLU A 413 -19.30 -24.35 -27.74
C GLU A 413 -20.03 -25.05 -26.59
N LEU A 414 -21.23 -25.59 -26.81
CA LEU A 414 -21.94 -26.38 -25.80
C LEU A 414 -21.17 -27.66 -25.43
N ILE A 415 -20.61 -28.35 -26.42
CA ILE A 415 -19.75 -29.52 -26.18
C ILE A 415 -18.48 -29.09 -25.43
N ARG A 416 -17.87 -27.98 -25.86
CA ARG A 416 -16.63 -27.47 -25.29
C ARG A 416 -16.77 -27.03 -23.84
N TYR A 417 -17.84 -26.34 -23.46
CA TYR A 417 -17.95 -25.74 -22.13
C TYR A 417 -18.87 -26.53 -21.20
N PHE A 418 -20.00 -27.06 -21.72
CA PHE A 418 -20.99 -27.76 -20.92
C PHE A 418 -20.97 -29.28 -21.13
N SER A 419 -20.13 -29.80 -22.03
CA SER A 419 -20.05 -31.24 -22.32
C SER A 419 -21.41 -31.88 -22.64
N MET A 420 -22.25 -31.14 -23.34
CA MET A 420 -23.62 -31.54 -23.69
C MET A 420 -23.95 -31.19 -25.14
N SER A 421 -24.95 -31.88 -25.69
CA SER A 421 -25.55 -31.55 -26.97
C SER A 421 -26.53 -30.38 -26.83
N SER A 422 -26.82 -29.72 -27.96
CA SER A 422 -27.80 -28.63 -27.97
C SER A 422 -29.18 -29.09 -27.49
N PRO A 423 -29.83 -28.35 -26.57
CA PRO A 423 -31.21 -28.60 -26.18
C PRO A 423 -32.22 -28.02 -27.16
N VAL A 424 -31.78 -27.24 -28.14
CA VAL A 424 -32.61 -26.61 -29.18
C VAL A 424 -32.19 -27.08 -30.57
N SER A 425 -33.15 -27.23 -31.47
CA SER A 425 -32.89 -27.53 -32.88
C SER A 425 -32.41 -26.29 -33.65
N ALA A 426 -31.80 -26.50 -34.82
CA ALA A 426 -31.38 -25.39 -35.71
C ALA A 426 -32.56 -24.48 -36.09
N THR A 427 -33.76 -25.04 -36.25
CA THR A 427 -34.99 -24.29 -36.54
C THR A 427 -35.46 -23.45 -35.37
N GLU A 428 -35.39 -23.99 -34.14
CA GLU A 428 -35.72 -23.24 -32.92
C GLU A 428 -34.69 -22.14 -32.65
N PHE A 429 -33.40 -22.45 -32.83
CA PHE A 429 -32.32 -21.48 -32.74
C PHE A 429 -32.54 -20.31 -33.70
N GLY A 430 -33.02 -20.57 -34.93
CA GLY A 430 -33.36 -19.54 -35.92
C GLY A 430 -34.50 -18.62 -35.49
N ASN A 431 -35.56 -19.18 -34.90
CA ASN A 431 -36.82 -18.48 -34.66
C ASN A 431 -36.96 -17.85 -33.27
N MET A 432 -36.22 -18.34 -32.27
CA MET A 432 -36.34 -17.89 -30.88
C MET A 432 -35.41 -16.71 -30.58
N GLY A 433 -35.77 -15.93 -29.55
CA GLY A 433 -34.94 -14.84 -29.06
C GLY A 433 -33.75 -15.34 -28.22
N VAL A 434 -32.68 -14.54 -28.16
CA VAL A 434 -31.45 -14.84 -27.38
C VAL A 434 -31.77 -15.24 -25.94
N GLN A 435 -32.61 -14.46 -25.25
CA GLN A 435 -32.98 -14.70 -23.85
C GLN A 435 -33.75 -16.02 -23.64
N GLU A 436 -34.57 -16.43 -24.61
CA GLU A 436 -35.33 -17.67 -24.51
C GLU A 436 -34.42 -18.88 -24.68
N ILE A 437 -33.54 -18.84 -25.68
CA ILE A 437 -32.55 -19.90 -25.94
C ILE A 437 -31.59 -20.01 -24.73
N ALA A 438 -31.07 -18.89 -24.23
CA ALA A 438 -30.21 -18.86 -23.06
C ALA A 438 -30.89 -19.46 -21.82
N GLY A 439 -32.18 -19.15 -21.60
CA GLY A 439 -32.96 -19.71 -20.50
C GLY A 439 -33.20 -21.22 -20.60
N ILE A 440 -33.42 -21.75 -21.82
CA ILE A 440 -33.54 -23.21 -22.06
C ILE A 440 -32.18 -23.88 -21.83
N LEU A 441 -31.13 -23.30 -22.39
CA LEU A 441 -29.76 -23.79 -22.26
C LEU A 441 -29.34 -23.84 -20.79
N TYR A 442 -29.55 -22.76 -20.04
CA TYR A 442 -29.26 -22.70 -18.61
C TYR A 442 -29.94 -23.84 -17.83
N LYS A 443 -31.24 -24.05 -18.04
CA LYS A 443 -31.99 -25.12 -17.34
C LYS A 443 -31.43 -26.50 -17.65
N SER A 444 -31.11 -26.75 -18.92
CA SER A 444 -30.57 -28.03 -19.37
C SER A 444 -29.14 -28.26 -18.85
N ALA A 445 -28.27 -27.26 -18.98
CA ALA A 445 -26.90 -27.29 -18.48
C ALA A 445 -26.83 -27.44 -16.96
N TYR A 446 -27.66 -26.70 -16.21
CA TYR A 446 -27.71 -26.80 -14.76
C TYR A 446 -28.18 -28.17 -14.28
N LYS A 447 -29.19 -28.76 -14.95
CA LYS A 447 -29.60 -30.13 -14.67
C LYS A 447 -28.48 -31.13 -14.97
N HIS A 448 -27.84 -31.01 -16.14
CA HIS A 448 -26.73 -31.86 -16.52
C HIS A 448 -25.57 -31.79 -15.50
N TYR A 449 -25.26 -30.60 -15.03
CA TYR A 449 -24.29 -30.35 -13.96
C TYR A 449 -24.64 -31.10 -12.68
N GLN A 450 -25.86 -30.93 -12.18
CA GLN A 450 -26.33 -31.58 -10.95
C GLN A 450 -26.25 -33.10 -11.03
N ASP A 451 -26.71 -33.67 -12.16
CA ASP A 451 -26.67 -35.11 -12.39
C ASP A 451 -25.22 -35.62 -12.42
N LYS A 452 -24.30 -34.86 -13.03
CA LYS A 452 -22.87 -35.19 -13.04
C LYS A 452 -22.26 -35.15 -11.64
N MET A 453 -22.57 -34.13 -10.84
CA MET A 453 -22.05 -33.99 -9.49
C MET A 453 -22.48 -35.15 -8.58
N ILE A 454 -23.72 -35.64 -8.75
CA ILE A 454 -24.21 -36.83 -8.04
C ILE A 454 -23.41 -38.07 -8.48
N ARG A 455 -23.25 -38.30 -9.79
CA ARG A 455 -22.46 -39.44 -10.31
C ARG A 455 -21.02 -39.43 -9.80
N ASN A 456 -20.37 -38.26 -9.81
CA ASN A 456 -19.00 -38.12 -9.32
C ASN A 456 -18.89 -38.45 -7.81
N ALA A 457 -19.85 -38.02 -7.00
CA ALA A 457 -19.89 -38.37 -5.57
C ALA A 457 -20.07 -39.89 -5.37
N ASP A 458 -20.98 -40.51 -6.12
CA ASP A 458 -21.26 -41.95 -6.05
C ASP A 458 -20.06 -42.79 -6.50
N MET A 459 -19.31 -42.35 -7.51
CA MET A 459 -18.07 -43.00 -7.97
C MET A 459 -16.91 -42.84 -6.97
N ALA A 460 -16.81 -41.68 -6.31
CA ALA A 460 -15.76 -41.44 -5.32
C ALA A 460 -16.00 -42.18 -4.00
N PHE A 461 -17.27 -42.40 -3.63
CA PHE A 461 -17.63 -42.88 -2.30
C PHE A 461 -17.04 -44.25 -1.93
N PRO A 462 -16.99 -45.28 -2.80
CA PRO A 462 -16.34 -46.54 -2.49
C PRO A 462 -14.86 -46.39 -2.10
N VAL A 463 -14.15 -45.48 -2.77
CA VAL A 463 -12.73 -45.21 -2.51
C VAL A 463 -12.58 -44.49 -1.17
N ILE A 464 -13.39 -43.45 -0.93
CA ILE A 464 -13.41 -42.71 0.35
C ILE A 464 -13.75 -43.64 1.52
N LYS A 465 -14.76 -44.50 1.33
CA LYS A 465 -15.19 -45.50 2.31
C LYS A 465 -14.07 -46.46 2.67
N ASN A 466 -13.39 -47.02 1.67
CA ASN A 466 -12.28 -47.93 1.90
C ASN A 466 -11.12 -47.23 2.66
N VAL A 467 -10.75 -46.01 2.26
CA VAL A 467 -9.67 -45.24 2.91
C VAL A 467 -10.05 -44.88 4.35
N TYR A 468 -11.29 -44.47 4.60
CA TYR A 468 -11.76 -44.17 5.95
C TYR A 468 -11.80 -45.42 6.82
N GLU A 469 -12.31 -46.55 6.33
CA GLU A 469 -12.44 -47.78 7.13
C GLU A 469 -11.08 -48.46 7.40
N THR A 470 -10.11 -48.34 6.50
CA THR A 470 -8.78 -48.98 6.65
C THR A 470 -7.72 -48.08 7.28
N GLN A 471 -7.84 -46.76 7.15
CA GLN A 471 -6.74 -45.81 7.46
C GLN A 471 -7.20 -44.57 8.24
N LYS A 472 -8.35 -44.62 8.94
CA LYS A 472 -8.91 -43.51 9.73
C LYS A 472 -7.90 -42.82 10.65
N ASP A 473 -7.07 -43.59 11.34
CA ASP A 473 -6.14 -43.07 12.36
C ASP A 473 -4.88 -42.43 11.78
N LYS A 474 -4.61 -42.61 10.47
CA LYS A 474 -3.43 -42.05 9.80
C LYS A 474 -3.68 -40.71 9.10
N TYR A 475 -4.88 -40.45 8.60
CA TYR A 475 -5.13 -39.30 7.71
C TYR A 475 -6.39 -38.51 8.08
N LYS A 476 -6.22 -37.22 8.41
CA LYS A 476 -7.34 -36.27 8.57
C LYS A 476 -7.80 -35.66 7.25
N ARG A 477 -6.88 -35.46 6.30
CA ARG A 477 -7.14 -34.88 4.97
C ARG A 477 -6.48 -35.72 3.89
N ILE A 478 -7.20 -35.94 2.80
CA ILE A 478 -6.73 -36.66 1.62
C ILE A 478 -6.62 -35.72 0.43
N LEU A 479 -5.66 -35.97 -0.45
CA LEU A 479 -5.55 -35.31 -1.76
C LEU A 479 -6.19 -36.21 -2.82
N VAL A 480 -7.17 -35.67 -3.51
CA VAL A 480 -7.82 -36.33 -4.64
C VAL A 480 -7.48 -35.55 -5.92
N PRO A 481 -6.73 -36.14 -6.86
CA PRO A 481 -6.48 -35.51 -8.16
C PRO A 481 -7.76 -35.52 -8.99
N PHE A 482 -8.11 -34.37 -9.56
CA PHE A 482 -9.12 -34.22 -10.61
C PHE A 482 -8.43 -33.77 -11.90
N THR A 483 -8.90 -34.26 -13.04
CA THR A 483 -8.39 -33.81 -14.34
C THR A 483 -9.53 -33.54 -15.32
N ASP A 484 -9.34 -32.54 -16.19
CA ASP A 484 -10.18 -32.28 -17.36
C ASP A 484 -9.58 -32.84 -18.66
N GLY A 485 -8.54 -33.69 -18.54
CA GLY A 485 -7.75 -34.24 -19.64
C GLY A 485 -6.49 -33.43 -19.99
N VAL A 486 -6.40 -32.16 -19.56
CA VAL A 486 -5.25 -31.29 -19.85
C VAL A 486 -4.56 -30.83 -18.57
N LYS A 487 -5.34 -30.34 -17.62
CA LYS A 487 -4.91 -29.84 -16.32
C LYS A 487 -5.25 -30.88 -15.25
N THR A 488 -4.38 -31.05 -14.26
CA THR A 488 -4.63 -31.89 -13.09
C THR A 488 -4.54 -31.04 -11.83
N LEU A 489 -5.52 -31.13 -10.96
CA LEU A 489 -5.60 -30.34 -9.73
C LEU A 489 -5.85 -31.25 -8.52
N ASN A 490 -5.00 -31.11 -7.50
CA ASN A 490 -5.09 -31.90 -6.28
C ASN A 490 -6.02 -31.20 -5.28
N VAL A 491 -7.19 -31.78 -5.06
CA VAL A 491 -8.20 -31.27 -4.13
C VAL A 491 -7.96 -31.87 -2.75
N ALA A 492 -7.71 -31.01 -1.76
CA ALA A 492 -7.64 -31.43 -0.37
C ALA A 492 -9.05 -31.48 0.23
N THR A 493 -9.50 -32.65 0.69
CA THR A 493 -10.78 -32.82 1.37
C THR A 493 -10.61 -33.45 2.75
N ASP A 494 -11.55 -33.16 3.65
CA ASP A 494 -11.63 -33.76 4.98
C ASP A 494 -12.26 -35.16 4.89
N LEU A 495 -11.51 -36.17 5.33
CA LEU A 495 -11.89 -37.58 5.10
C LEU A 495 -13.16 -37.97 5.87
N GLU A 496 -13.32 -37.49 7.10
CA GLU A 496 -14.47 -37.81 7.96
C GLU A 496 -15.73 -37.17 7.37
N LYS A 497 -15.68 -35.88 7.01
CA LYS A 497 -16.81 -35.20 6.36
C LYS A 497 -17.16 -35.80 5.00
N ALA A 498 -16.16 -36.21 4.22
CA ALA A 498 -16.37 -36.87 2.94
C ALA A 498 -17.08 -38.23 3.09
N TYR A 499 -16.76 -38.98 4.15
CA TYR A 499 -17.45 -40.22 4.47
C TYR A 499 -18.91 -39.99 4.91
N GLU A 500 -19.13 -39.11 5.89
CA GLU A 500 -20.47 -38.82 6.43
C GLU A 500 -21.43 -38.29 5.37
N THR A 501 -20.92 -37.49 4.43
CA THR A 501 -21.72 -36.88 3.36
C THR A 501 -21.83 -37.73 2.10
N LYS A 502 -21.34 -38.98 2.12
CA LYS A 502 -21.33 -39.89 0.96
C LYS A 502 -20.66 -39.30 -0.28
N GLY A 503 -19.49 -38.67 -0.11
CA GLY A 503 -18.72 -38.07 -1.21
C GLY A 503 -19.15 -36.66 -1.62
N LYS A 504 -20.27 -36.12 -1.12
CA LYS A 504 -20.72 -34.76 -1.47
C LYS A 504 -19.74 -33.67 -1.04
N GLN A 505 -19.09 -33.83 0.11
CA GLN A 505 -18.07 -32.88 0.57
C GLN A 505 -16.89 -32.78 -0.40
N LEU A 506 -16.45 -33.90 -0.97
CA LEU A 506 -15.37 -33.90 -1.96
C LEU A 506 -15.75 -33.07 -3.19
N VAL A 507 -16.99 -33.18 -3.66
CA VAL A 507 -17.50 -32.38 -4.78
C VAL A 507 -17.52 -30.90 -4.45
N THR A 508 -17.96 -30.52 -3.25
CA THR A 508 -17.92 -29.12 -2.82
C THR A 508 -16.49 -28.61 -2.66
N ASP A 509 -15.56 -29.41 -2.14
CA ASP A 509 -14.14 -29.03 -2.07
C ASP A 509 -13.53 -28.92 -3.47
N PHE A 510 -13.96 -29.75 -4.42
CA PHE A 510 -13.59 -29.64 -5.83
C PHE A 510 -14.07 -28.32 -6.43
N GLU A 511 -15.37 -28.00 -6.30
CA GLU A 511 -15.94 -26.71 -6.73
C GLU A 511 -15.13 -25.53 -6.17
N LYS A 512 -14.88 -25.53 -4.86
CA LYS A 512 -14.15 -24.46 -4.15
C LYS A 512 -12.73 -24.27 -4.69
N ASN A 513 -11.96 -25.36 -4.80
CA ASN A 513 -10.55 -25.28 -5.19
C ASN A 513 -10.39 -24.87 -6.66
N ILE A 514 -11.22 -25.40 -7.57
CA ILE A 514 -11.18 -25.04 -8.99
C ILE A 514 -11.56 -23.56 -9.18
N THR A 515 -12.68 -23.13 -8.59
CA THR A 515 -13.11 -21.74 -8.70
C THR A 515 -12.06 -20.79 -8.13
N LEU A 516 -11.48 -21.09 -6.97
CA LEU A 516 -10.43 -20.27 -6.37
C LEU A 516 -9.17 -20.20 -7.24
N ALA A 517 -8.70 -21.35 -7.74
CA ALA A 517 -7.48 -21.41 -8.55
C ALA A 517 -7.60 -20.59 -9.84
N ILE A 518 -8.74 -20.70 -10.54
CA ILE A 518 -8.97 -19.99 -11.80
C ILE A 518 -9.18 -18.49 -11.56
N ILE A 519 -9.90 -18.10 -10.49
CA ILE A 519 -10.03 -16.70 -10.10
C ILE A 519 -8.66 -16.09 -9.80
N ASP A 520 -7.82 -16.77 -9.00
CA ASP A 520 -6.51 -16.24 -8.62
C ASP A 520 -5.57 -16.10 -9.84
N ASP A 521 -5.59 -17.07 -10.77
CA ASP A 521 -4.77 -17.00 -11.99
C ASP A 521 -5.21 -15.88 -12.95
N SER A 522 -6.52 -15.79 -13.19
CA SER A 522 -7.09 -14.77 -14.06
C SER A 522 -6.92 -13.37 -13.47
N TRP A 523 -7.10 -13.22 -12.15
CA TRP A 523 -6.92 -11.94 -11.47
C TRP A 523 -5.46 -11.46 -11.51
N LYS A 524 -4.48 -12.35 -11.31
CA LYS A 524 -3.05 -11.99 -11.46
C LYS A 524 -2.73 -11.51 -12.87
N THR A 525 -3.29 -12.16 -13.88
CA THR A 525 -3.12 -11.76 -15.29
C THR A 525 -3.78 -10.41 -15.55
N HIS A 526 -4.98 -10.19 -15.00
CA HIS A 526 -5.71 -8.93 -15.09
C HIS A 526 -4.96 -7.78 -14.45
N LEU A 527 -4.42 -7.96 -13.23
CA LEU A 527 -3.59 -6.93 -12.58
C LEU A 527 -2.42 -6.49 -13.44
N ARG A 528 -1.76 -7.42 -14.13
CA ARG A 528 -0.67 -7.10 -15.06
C ARG A 528 -1.17 -6.25 -16.23
N LYS A 529 -2.27 -6.65 -16.87
CA LYS A 529 -2.89 -5.87 -17.96
C LYS A 529 -3.33 -4.48 -17.49
N MET A 530 -3.81 -4.36 -16.25
CA MET A 530 -4.22 -3.09 -15.66
C MET A 530 -3.04 -2.15 -15.39
N ASP A 531 -1.89 -2.69 -15.00
CA ASP A 531 -0.64 -1.94 -14.86
C ASP A 531 -0.15 -1.44 -16.24
N GLU A 532 -0.15 -2.31 -17.25
CA GLU A 532 0.18 -1.95 -18.65
C GLU A 532 -0.76 -0.86 -19.20
N LEU A 533 -2.08 -1.01 -18.97
CA LEU A 533 -3.10 -0.05 -19.38
C LEU A 533 -2.88 1.33 -18.73
N LYS A 534 -2.57 1.34 -17.43
CA LYS A 534 -2.33 2.59 -16.70
C LYS A 534 -1.18 3.40 -17.30
N GLN A 535 -0.19 2.72 -17.88
CA GLN A 535 0.96 3.33 -18.55
C GLN A 535 0.60 3.80 -19.96
N SER A 536 -0.02 2.95 -20.77
CA SER A 536 -0.37 3.26 -22.15
C SER A 536 -1.29 4.48 -22.25
N VAL A 537 -2.25 4.59 -21.33
CA VAL A 537 -3.24 5.67 -21.31
C VAL A 537 -2.62 7.04 -21.01
N GLN A 538 -1.42 7.10 -20.43
CA GLN A 538 -0.71 8.39 -20.29
C GLN A 538 -0.35 9.01 -21.65
N LEU A 539 -0.17 8.18 -22.68
CA LEU A 539 0.14 8.65 -24.04
C LEU A 539 -1.07 9.31 -24.71
N ALA A 540 -2.30 8.98 -24.28
CA ALA A 540 -3.53 9.57 -24.81
C ALA A 540 -3.66 11.08 -24.52
N VAL A 541 -2.86 11.61 -23.59
CA VAL A 541 -2.74 13.08 -23.38
C VAL A 541 -2.31 13.79 -24.67
N HIS A 542 -1.50 13.14 -25.51
CA HIS A 542 -1.05 13.70 -26.79
C HIS A 542 -2.20 13.83 -27.81
N GLU A 543 -3.24 13.02 -27.69
CA GLU A 543 -4.46 13.08 -28.50
C GLU A 543 -5.50 14.08 -27.98
N GLN A 544 -5.18 14.85 -26.93
CA GLN A 544 -6.11 15.79 -26.26
C GLN A 544 -7.37 15.12 -25.69
N LYS A 545 -7.34 13.81 -25.43
CA LYS A 545 -8.40 13.08 -24.71
C LYS A 545 -8.09 13.01 -23.22
N ASP A 546 -9.12 12.81 -22.38
CA ASP A 546 -8.93 12.59 -20.94
C ASP A 546 -8.45 11.16 -20.68
N PRO A 547 -7.20 10.97 -20.18
CA PRO A 547 -6.66 9.64 -19.86
C PRO A 547 -7.53 8.89 -18.84
N LEU A 548 -8.10 9.56 -17.85
CA LEU A 548 -8.88 8.87 -16.83
C LEU A 548 -10.14 8.23 -17.42
N LEU A 549 -10.76 8.89 -18.40
CA LEU A 549 -11.95 8.39 -19.06
C LEU A 549 -11.64 7.15 -19.91
N ILE A 550 -10.55 7.21 -20.70
CA ILE A 550 -10.07 6.08 -21.50
C ILE A 550 -9.73 4.90 -20.58
N TYR A 551 -8.97 5.16 -19.50
CA TYR A 551 -8.64 4.15 -18.50
C TYR A 551 -9.89 3.48 -17.95
N LYS A 552 -10.94 4.24 -17.60
CA LYS A 552 -12.20 3.68 -17.10
C LYS A 552 -12.89 2.75 -18.09
N PHE A 553 -12.97 3.15 -19.36
CA PHE A 553 -13.61 2.34 -20.41
C PHE A 553 -12.81 1.08 -20.71
N GLU A 554 -11.51 1.21 -20.99
CA GLU A 554 -10.65 0.07 -21.30
C GLU A 554 -10.51 -0.89 -20.11
N ALA A 555 -10.41 -0.36 -18.89
CA ALA A 555 -10.39 -1.17 -17.67
C ALA A 555 -11.68 -1.97 -17.47
N PHE A 556 -12.83 -1.39 -17.84
CA PHE A 556 -14.12 -2.07 -17.73
C PHE A 556 -14.21 -3.23 -18.73
N GLU A 557 -13.83 -3.01 -19.99
CA GLU A 557 -13.81 -4.09 -21.00
C GLU A 557 -12.83 -5.20 -20.63
N LEU A 558 -11.60 -4.87 -20.21
CA LEU A 558 -10.64 -5.87 -19.72
C LEU A 558 -11.20 -6.69 -18.55
N PHE A 559 -11.93 -6.04 -17.64
CA PHE A 559 -12.55 -6.71 -16.50
C PHE A 559 -13.72 -7.60 -16.91
N LYS A 560 -14.56 -7.15 -17.83
CA LYS A 560 -15.65 -7.93 -18.42
C LYS A 560 -15.08 -9.20 -19.08
N ASP A 561 -14.08 -9.06 -19.95
CA ASP A 561 -13.40 -10.17 -20.60
C ASP A 561 -12.79 -11.15 -19.59
N MET A 562 -12.16 -10.63 -18.54
CA MET A 562 -11.62 -11.46 -17.46
C MET A 562 -12.73 -12.26 -16.76
N ILE A 563 -13.85 -11.64 -16.43
CA ILE A 563 -14.99 -12.32 -15.77
C ILE A 563 -15.58 -13.38 -16.70
N GLU A 564 -15.79 -13.08 -17.98
CA GLU A 564 -16.28 -14.05 -18.96
C GLU A 564 -15.32 -15.23 -19.11
N LYS A 565 -14.02 -14.96 -19.20
CA LYS A 565 -12.99 -16.01 -19.24
C LYS A 565 -13.01 -16.87 -17.99
N VAL A 566 -13.09 -16.26 -16.80
CA VAL A 566 -13.20 -16.99 -15.52
C VAL A 566 -14.43 -17.88 -15.53
N ASN A 567 -15.60 -17.35 -15.92
CA ASN A 567 -16.83 -18.12 -15.99
C ASN A 567 -16.66 -19.32 -16.94
N LYS A 568 -16.21 -19.11 -18.18
CA LYS A 568 -16.00 -20.17 -19.19
C LYS A 568 -14.99 -21.23 -18.73
N GLU A 569 -13.87 -20.83 -18.14
CA GLU A 569 -12.84 -21.76 -17.65
C GLU A 569 -13.32 -22.58 -16.45
N VAL A 570 -13.97 -21.94 -15.47
CA VAL A 570 -14.54 -22.63 -14.30
C VAL A 570 -15.59 -23.64 -14.77
N ILE A 571 -16.53 -23.22 -15.62
CA ILE A 571 -17.58 -24.10 -16.14
C ILE A 571 -16.97 -25.25 -16.96
N SER A 572 -16.06 -24.98 -17.90
CA SER A 572 -15.40 -26.04 -18.66
C SER A 572 -14.74 -27.08 -17.75
N PHE A 573 -14.03 -26.64 -16.71
CA PHE A 573 -13.36 -27.56 -15.80
C PHE A 573 -14.35 -28.34 -14.94
N LEU A 574 -15.40 -27.71 -14.42
CA LEU A 574 -16.42 -28.38 -13.62
C LEU A 574 -17.19 -29.43 -14.44
N PHE A 575 -17.50 -29.13 -15.70
CA PHE A 575 -18.23 -30.03 -16.61
C PHE A 575 -17.35 -31.13 -17.24
N LYS A 576 -16.04 -30.93 -17.40
CA LYS A 576 -15.11 -31.97 -17.88
C LYS A 576 -14.37 -32.73 -16.79
N GLY A 577 -14.30 -32.18 -15.58
CA GLY A 577 -13.51 -32.74 -14.49
C GLY A 577 -13.97 -34.15 -14.12
N GLU A 578 -13.07 -35.11 -14.23
CA GLU A 578 -13.29 -36.51 -13.89
C GLU A 578 -12.32 -36.96 -12.79
N LEU A 579 -12.74 -38.00 -12.07
CA LEU A 579 -11.87 -38.72 -11.15
C LEU A 579 -11.04 -39.73 -11.96
N PRO A 580 -9.71 -39.81 -11.77
CA PRO A 580 -8.89 -40.76 -12.50
C PRO A 580 -9.36 -42.20 -12.21
N GLN A 581 -9.75 -42.93 -13.25
CA GLN A 581 -10.44 -44.22 -13.12
C GLN A 581 -9.56 -45.41 -12.70
N GLU A 582 -8.22 -45.31 -12.64
CA GLU A 582 -7.41 -46.54 -12.60
C GLU A 582 -6.25 -46.66 -11.60
N ASN A 583 -6.02 -45.74 -10.65
CA ASN A 583 -4.93 -45.95 -9.68
C ASN A 583 -5.31 -45.63 -8.22
N GLN A 584 -5.76 -46.66 -7.50
CA GLN A 584 -5.93 -46.68 -6.04
C GLN A 584 -4.64 -46.32 -5.25
N GLN A 585 -3.47 -46.29 -5.91
CA GLN A 585 -2.16 -46.04 -5.28
C GLN A 585 -1.73 -44.56 -5.24
N GLN A 586 -2.47 -43.60 -5.80
CA GLN A 586 -2.04 -42.19 -5.85
C GLN A 586 -2.62 -41.26 -4.77
N ILE A 587 -3.40 -41.77 -3.81
CA ILE A 587 -3.86 -40.96 -2.67
C ILE A 587 -2.65 -40.69 -1.75
N ARG A 588 -2.02 -39.53 -1.94
CA ARG A 588 -0.89 -39.07 -1.13
C ARG A 588 -1.38 -38.23 0.03
N GLU A 589 -0.66 -38.31 1.16
CA GLU A 589 -0.86 -37.43 2.30
C GLU A 589 -0.68 -35.97 1.85
N ALA A 590 -1.57 -35.08 2.30
CA ALA A 590 -1.44 -33.65 2.09
C ALA A 590 -0.27 -33.10 2.92
N GLN A 591 0.98 -33.33 2.49
CA GLN A 591 2.13 -32.68 3.08
C GLN A 591 2.01 -31.18 2.88
N GLN A 592 2.05 -30.41 3.98
CA GLN A 592 2.11 -28.96 3.97
C GLN A 592 3.50 -28.46 3.50
N THR A 593 3.98 -28.90 2.34
CA THR A 593 5.07 -28.19 1.66
C THR A 593 4.45 -27.07 0.86
N ARG A 594 4.06 -25.97 1.53
CA ARG A 594 3.96 -24.69 0.83
C ARG A 594 5.40 -24.29 0.51
N PRO A 595 5.81 -24.21 -0.77
CA PRO A 595 6.98 -23.40 -1.07
C PRO A 595 6.68 -22.03 -0.47
N LYS A 596 7.54 -21.53 0.42
CA LYS A 596 7.44 -20.12 0.80
C LYS A 596 7.81 -19.33 -0.45
N GLU A 597 6.81 -18.98 -1.25
CA GLU A 597 6.96 -17.91 -2.22
C GLU A 597 7.45 -16.69 -1.43
N LYS A 598 8.59 -16.14 -1.83
CA LYS A 598 9.15 -14.93 -1.22
C LYS A 598 8.30 -13.75 -1.68
N LEU A 599 7.15 -13.58 -1.04
CA LEU A 599 6.32 -12.41 -1.19
C LEU A 599 6.97 -11.26 -0.42
N ASN A 600 7.33 -10.20 -1.12
CA ASN A 600 7.83 -8.98 -0.52
C ASN A 600 6.73 -7.91 -0.61
N GLU A 601 6.35 -7.36 0.55
CA GLU A 601 5.45 -6.22 0.59
C GLU A 601 6.23 -4.96 0.17
N GLN A 602 5.76 -4.30 -0.88
CA GLN A 602 6.33 -3.03 -1.35
C GLN A 602 5.27 -1.94 -1.26
N LYS A 603 5.68 -0.76 -0.80
CA LYS A 603 4.83 0.44 -0.75
C LYS A 603 5.35 1.40 -1.83
N GLU A 604 4.63 1.49 -2.94
CA GLU A 604 4.79 2.60 -3.89
C GLU A 604 4.23 3.87 -3.26
N ASP A 605 4.98 4.95 -3.33
CA ASP A 605 4.72 6.14 -2.56
C ASP A 605 4.80 7.37 -3.48
N ILE A 606 3.65 7.96 -3.84
CA ILE A 606 3.58 9.38 -4.21
C ILE A 606 3.30 10.13 -2.90
N GLN A 607 4.36 10.45 -2.17
CA GLN A 607 4.23 10.83 -0.76
C GLN A 607 3.90 12.32 -0.58
N ASN A 608 2.86 12.57 0.23
CA ASN A 608 2.76 13.80 1.01
C ASN A 608 3.45 13.63 2.38
N LEU A 609 3.96 14.75 2.91
CA LEU A 609 4.75 14.89 4.15
C LEU A 609 4.09 14.31 5.42
N ASP A 610 2.78 14.08 5.37
CA ASP A 610 1.93 13.88 6.54
C ASP A 610 1.70 12.42 6.92
N GLU A 611 1.65 11.56 5.91
CA GLU A 611 1.34 10.14 6.02
C GLU A 611 2.59 9.31 6.37
N ARG A 612 3.79 9.80 6.01
CA ARG A 612 5.08 9.14 6.31
C ARG A 612 5.27 8.87 7.80
N ALA A 613 4.96 9.84 8.68
CA ALA A 613 5.18 9.66 10.12
C ALA A 613 4.13 8.78 10.82
N ALA A 614 3.00 8.48 10.16
CA ALA A 614 2.06 7.47 10.67
C ALA A 614 2.55 6.05 10.32
N VAL A 615 3.14 5.87 9.13
CA VAL A 615 3.66 4.58 8.64
C VAL A 615 4.94 4.16 9.37
N SER A 616 5.81 5.10 9.77
CA SER A 616 6.99 4.79 10.60
C SER A 616 6.64 4.21 11.98
N ARG A 617 5.40 4.36 12.46
CA ARG A 617 4.90 3.70 13.69
C ARG A 617 4.49 2.25 13.48
N ALA A 618 4.13 1.86 12.25
CA ALA A 618 3.71 0.49 11.92
C ALA A 618 4.86 -0.37 11.37
N ALA A 619 5.81 0.24 10.65
CA ALA A 619 6.97 -0.46 10.07
C ALA A 619 8.09 -0.79 11.07
N GLY A 620 7.94 -0.42 12.35
CA GLY A 620 8.92 -0.71 13.41
C GLY A 620 8.89 -2.14 13.95
N ASN A 621 8.07 -3.03 13.40
CA ASN A 621 7.88 -4.39 13.92
C ASN A 621 8.32 -5.51 12.98
N THR A 622 9.08 -5.21 11.91
CA THR A 622 9.57 -6.23 10.98
C THR A 622 11.04 -6.03 10.64
N GLN A 623 11.91 -6.39 11.60
CA GLN A 623 13.20 -6.99 11.26
C GLN A 623 13.25 -8.40 11.87
N PRO A 624 13.70 -9.43 11.11
CA PRO A 624 13.98 -10.74 11.66
C PRO A 624 15.28 -10.67 12.45
N GLN A 625 15.19 -10.34 13.74
CA GLN A 625 16.27 -10.60 14.67
C GLN A 625 16.35 -12.12 14.90
N GLN A 626 17.55 -12.68 14.77
CA GLN A 626 17.91 -13.96 15.37
C GLN A 626 17.25 -14.05 16.75
N GLN A 627 16.46 -15.10 16.97
CA GLN A 627 15.84 -15.39 18.26
C GLN A 627 16.92 -15.58 19.32
N GLN A 628 17.38 -14.51 19.93
CA GLN A 628 17.63 -14.54 21.36
C GLN A 628 16.27 -14.45 22.00
N ILE A 629 15.84 -15.57 22.56
CA ILE A 629 14.65 -15.68 23.39
C ILE A 629 14.84 -14.65 24.51
N THR A 630 14.23 -13.47 24.38
CA THR A 630 13.95 -12.65 25.56
C THR A 630 12.96 -13.47 26.38
N GLU A 631 13.46 -14.06 27.46
CA GLU A 631 12.62 -14.60 28.52
C GLU A 631 11.66 -13.48 28.92
N THR A 632 10.42 -13.61 28.47
CA THR A 632 9.35 -12.83 29.05
C THR A 632 9.32 -13.31 30.48
N ILE A 633 9.61 -12.44 31.45
CA ILE A 633 9.43 -12.76 32.86
C ILE A 633 7.95 -13.08 33.03
N VAL A 634 7.61 -14.35 32.92
CA VAL A 634 6.33 -14.90 33.33
C VAL A 634 6.30 -14.63 34.82
N ARG A 635 5.37 -13.81 35.27
CA ARG A 635 5.14 -13.66 36.70
C ARG A 635 4.77 -15.05 37.23
N GLU A 636 5.59 -15.57 38.13
CA GLU A 636 5.36 -16.89 38.74
C GLU A 636 4.04 -16.94 39.53
N GLN A 637 3.45 -15.78 39.87
CA GLN A 637 2.22 -15.71 40.64
C GLN A 637 1.16 -14.76 40.04
N PRO A 638 -0.13 -15.12 40.10
CA PRO A 638 -1.24 -14.27 39.64
C PRO A 638 -1.29 -12.96 40.45
N LYS A 639 -1.69 -11.88 39.78
CA LYS A 639 -1.78 -10.55 40.40
C LYS A 639 -2.92 -10.52 41.43
N ILE A 640 -2.58 -10.51 42.72
CA ILE A 640 -3.55 -10.36 43.83
C ILE A 640 -4.34 -9.05 43.66
N GLY A 641 -5.66 -9.15 43.65
CA GLY A 641 -6.58 -8.04 43.50
C GLY A 641 -6.56 -7.11 44.73
N ARG A 642 -6.68 -5.79 44.51
CA ARG A 642 -6.59 -4.77 45.58
C ARG A 642 -7.57 -4.98 46.76
N ASN A 643 -8.69 -5.65 46.53
CA ASN A 643 -9.73 -5.95 47.53
C ASN A 643 -9.76 -7.42 47.97
N GLU A 644 -8.89 -8.26 47.42
CA GLU A 644 -8.79 -9.68 47.74
C GLU A 644 -8.25 -9.86 49.17
N LYS A 645 -8.79 -10.83 49.91
CA LYS A 645 -8.35 -11.09 51.29
C LYS A 645 -7.09 -11.95 51.24
N VAL A 646 -6.03 -11.47 51.87
CA VAL A 646 -4.76 -12.18 52.00
C VAL A 646 -4.48 -12.46 53.47
N THR A 647 -3.81 -13.57 53.76
CA THR A 647 -3.30 -13.86 55.09
C THR A 647 -1.82 -13.49 55.13
N ILE A 648 -1.44 -12.69 56.13
CA ILE A 648 -0.05 -12.30 56.39
C ILE A 648 0.39 -12.83 57.74
N LYS A 649 1.67 -13.22 57.83
CA LYS A 649 2.31 -13.73 59.05
C LYS A 649 3.40 -12.78 59.51
N HIS A 650 3.42 -12.45 60.80
CA HIS A 650 4.46 -11.63 61.38
C HIS A 650 5.76 -12.45 61.52
N VAL A 651 6.88 -11.90 61.05
CA VAL A 651 8.16 -12.64 60.93
C VAL A 651 8.69 -13.09 62.29
N MET A 652 8.58 -12.24 63.33
CA MET A 652 9.13 -12.55 64.66
C MET A 652 8.16 -13.26 65.62
N SER A 653 6.87 -12.89 65.66
CA SER A 653 5.90 -13.46 66.61
C SER A 653 5.14 -14.67 66.06
N GLY A 654 5.17 -14.91 64.75
CA GLY A 654 4.43 -15.99 64.11
C GLY A 654 2.90 -15.79 64.07
N GLU A 655 2.40 -14.62 64.48
CA GLU A 655 0.97 -14.29 64.47
C GLU A 655 0.45 -14.15 63.02
N ASN A 656 -0.72 -14.74 62.73
CA ASN A 656 -1.39 -14.66 61.43
C ASN A 656 -2.54 -13.65 61.46
N LYS A 657 -2.65 -12.79 60.44
CA LYS A 657 -3.78 -11.87 60.24
C LYS A 657 -4.32 -11.96 58.81
N THR A 658 -5.64 -12.04 58.66
CA THR A 658 -6.32 -12.02 57.36
C THR A 658 -6.99 -10.68 57.12
N LEU A 659 -6.57 -9.95 56.10
CA LEU A 659 -7.07 -8.61 55.74
C LEU A 659 -7.03 -8.37 54.23
N LYS A 660 -7.66 -7.31 53.73
CA LYS A 660 -7.66 -6.98 52.29
C LYS A 660 -6.26 -6.59 51.84
N TYR A 661 -5.85 -6.96 50.63
CA TYR A 661 -4.50 -6.71 50.10
C TYR A 661 -4.06 -5.23 50.23
N LYS A 662 -4.96 -4.28 49.96
CA LYS A 662 -4.68 -2.84 50.15
C LYS A 662 -4.26 -2.44 51.58
N GLN A 663 -4.72 -3.16 52.59
CA GLN A 663 -4.36 -2.93 54.00
C GLN A 663 -3.08 -3.70 54.38
N ALA A 664 -2.76 -4.78 53.66
CA ALA A 664 -1.57 -5.60 53.89
C ALA A 664 -0.31 -4.98 53.27
N ILE A 665 -0.43 -4.28 52.13
CA ILE A 665 0.69 -3.59 51.45
C ILE A 665 1.59 -2.81 52.41
N PRO A 666 1.09 -1.84 53.21
CA PRO A 666 1.97 -1.07 54.08
C PRO A 666 2.64 -1.91 55.19
N LEU A 667 2.05 -3.03 55.61
CA LEU A 667 2.64 -3.94 56.60
C LEU A 667 3.73 -4.81 55.98
N ILE A 668 3.54 -5.24 54.73
CA ILE A 668 4.52 -6.00 53.95
C ILE A 668 5.69 -5.10 53.54
N THR A 669 5.43 -3.86 53.10
CA THR A 669 6.49 -2.90 52.70
C THR A 669 7.38 -2.49 53.88
N LYS A 670 6.87 -2.54 55.12
CA LYS A 670 7.67 -2.33 56.34
C LYS A 670 8.59 -3.52 56.69
N GLY A 671 8.40 -4.68 56.05
CA GLY A 671 9.24 -5.87 56.25
C GLY A 671 8.92 -6.71 57.50
N GLU A 672 7.95 -6.30 58.32
CA GLU A 672 7.56 -7.00 59.55
C GLU A 672 6.62 -8.20 59.28
N TRP A 673 5.94 -8.21 58.13
CA TRP A 673 4.93 -9.20 57.77
C TRP A 673 5.17 -9.77 56.37
N VAL A 674 4.95 -11.07 56.20
CA VAL A 674 5.12 -11.80 54.93
C VAL A 674 3.80 -12.44 54.52
N LEU A 675 3.49 -12.46 53.21
CA LEU A 675 2.34 -13.18 52.65
C LEU A 675 2.54 -14.69 52.87
N THR A 676 1.53 -15.35 53.42
CA THR A 676 1.47 -16.81 53.42
C THR A 676 0.69 -17.25 52.19
N ASP A 677 1.35 -17.98 51.29
CA ASP A 677 0.69 -18.59 50.14
C ASP A 677 -0.45 -19.50 50.63
N GLN A 678 -1.66 -19.23 50.13
CA GLN A 678 -2.77 -20.17 50.24
C GLN A 678 -2.69 -21.05 49.00
N ASP A 679 -2.56 -22.37 49.19
CA ASP A 679 -2.69 -23.36 48.12
C ASP A 679 -4.01 -23.19 47.32
#